data_AF-A0A2U8FSX0-F1
#
_entry.id   AF-A0A2U8FSX0-F1
#
_cell.length_a   1.000
_cell.length_b   1.000
_cell.length_c   1.000
_cell.angle_alpha   90.00
_cell.angle_beta   90.00
_cell.angle_gamma   90.00
#
_symmetry.space_group_name_H-M   'P 1'
#
loop_
_entity.id
_entity.type
_entity.pdbx_description
1 polymer ?
#
loop_
_entity_poly.entity_id
_entity_poly.type
_entity_poly.pdbx_seq_one_letter_code
_entity_poly.pdbx_strand_id
1 'polypeptide(L)'
;MTLSLTPRSGTAALPRIVAVGFRRINKMLQELAPQFADRASVEVLDVGFEQAVTRLRAMQAARPVDVVVAAGSNGGYLRQRLETPVVLVKVGGFDLMRALARAKQVSHRVGLVTYEGMAPDVAQFDGLFELDIVQRSYQTEEEAQASVRALQQEGVPVVVGTGVVADMADQIGLTGVFLYSRDAVREALEDAVEVARAARIELAKRERLNTILAQLSDGVIAVDLDERIQTLNPAMAQLLGVDPGQWVGQRLSEVCPDLTLQGTLRLALPDLEKIERIKAKALIVNRMPILEQGVLTGAVLSCQDPISIQRVDRHIRTRIKPVASATRHELDAFLGDSTAARQLRDTARACARSQATVLLIGESGTGKELVAQGIHMASERRDMPFVAVNCAALSESLLESELFGYEEGAFTGARKGGKIGLFEAAHNGTLFLDEVGEMPPSLQARLLRVLQAREVLRVGATEPTPVNVRVIAATHRDLLAHVGQGLFRLDLYYRLNILRVDVPPLRARLADIDVIARTLGHQVCRRLHLDPDAAQPLLAALVAQAPHHTWPGNVRELENLIERLMAYAAADAPMLARDRAAAQSRLRQIVPELFAATDGEPQRAERLLPVAGPIVPVASFARGQRARAGAAASPADVRAVLQACNGDRQQAAEQLGISRTTLWRWLREVEPPTGGAR
;
A
#
# COMPACT_ATOMS: atom_id res chain seq x y z
N MET A 1 13.20 21.94 -18.01
CA MET A 1 14.24 20.93 -18.31
C MET A 1 13.59 19.55 -18.22
N THR A 2 13.44 18.89 -19.37
CA THR A 2 12.82 17.56 -19.50
C THR A 2 13.73 16.48 -18.94
N LEU A 3 13.41 15.96 -17.75
CA LEU A 3 14.03 14.76 -17.20
C LEU A 3 13.53 13.54 -17.99
N SER A 4 14.39 13.03 -18.86
CA SER A 4 14.23 11.74 -19.53
C SER A 4 14.28 10.62 -18.50
N LEU A 5 13.12 10.07 -18.14
CA LEU A 5 13.00 8.83 -17.37
C LEU A 5 12.99 7.65 -18.34
N THR A 6 14.18 7.21 -18.74
CA THR A 6 14.36 5.89 -19.34
C THR A 6 14.41 4.85 -18.22
N PRO A 7 13.56 3.80 -18.23
CA PRO A 7 13.68 2.71 -17.28
C PRO A 7 14.96 1.93 -17.63
N ARG A 8 16.02 2.12 -16.84
CA ARG A 8 17.19 1.24 -16.88
C ARG A 8 16.77 -0.13 -16.35
N SER A 9 16.53 -1.06 -17.26
CA SER A 9 16.50 -2.50 -16.98
C SER A 9 17.91 -2.93 -16.52
N GLY A 10 18.21 -2.74 -15.23
CA GLY A 10 19.49 -3.10 -14.65
C GLY A 10 19.38 -4.45 -13.94
N THR A 11 20.04 -5.48 -14.48
CA THR A 11 20.67 -6.50 -13.65
C THR A 11 21.33 -5.80 -12.46
N ALA A 12 20.99 -6.14 -11.22
CA ALA A 12 21.53 -5.47 -10.05
C ALA A 12 23.06 -5.44 -10.12
N ALA A 13 23.63 -4.27 -10.42
CA ALA A 13 25.06 -4.12 -10.61
C ALA A 13 25.77 -4.57 -9.32
N LEU A 14 26.94 -5.21 -9.41
CA LEU A 14 27.67 -5.63 -8.21
C LEU A 14 28.15 -4.41 -7.38
N PRO A 15 28.28 -4.55 -6.04
CA PRO A 15 28.94 -3.57 -5.18
C PRO A 15 30.31 -3.17 -5.70
N ARG A 16 30.65 -1.89 -5.69
CA ARG A 16 31.95 -1.37 -6.12
C ARG A 16 32.80 -1.07 -4.90
N ILE A 17 33.84 -1.85 -4.70
CA ILE A 17 34.80 -1.73 -3.61
C ILE A 17 36.11 -1.20 -4.20
N VAL A 18 36.68 -0.17 -3.59
CA VAL A 18 38.02 0.30 -3.97
C VAL A 18 38.99 -0.02 -2.85
N ALA A 19 39.91 -0.94 -3.12
CA ALA A 19 40.97 -1.31 -2.19
C ALA A 19 42.20 -0.44 -2.41
N VAL A 20 42.59 0.33 -1.40
CA VAL A 20 43.76 1.20 -1.42
C VAL A 20 44.89 0.54 -0.66
N GLY A 21 45.93 0.16 -1.40
CA GLY A 21 47.13 -0.42 -0.83
C GLY A 21 48.35 0.21 -1.45
N PHE A 22 49.44 0.30 -0.69
CA PHE A 22 50.73 0.71 -1.22
C PHE A 22 51.74 -0.43 -1.06
N ARG A 23 52.52 -0.72 -2.11
CA ARG A 23 53.59 -1.74 -2.10
C ARG A 23 53.14 -3.14 -1.65
N ARG A 24 53.61 -3.62 -0.49
CA ARG A 24 53.42 -5.03 -0.03
C ARG A 24 51.96 -5.44 0.10
N ILE A 25 51.12 -4.56 0.64
CA ILE A 25 49.69 -4.87 0.79
C ILE A 25 48.94 -4.80 -0.54
N ASN A 26 49.40 -3.94 -1.46
CA ASN A 26 48.80 -3.80 -2.79
C ASN A 26 48.83 -5.14 -3.53
N LYS A 27 49.99 -5.83 -3.50
CA LYS A 27 50.13 -7.16 -4.11
C LYS A 27 49.13 -8.18 -3.56
N MET A 28 48.91 -8.21 -2.24
CA MET A 28 47.92 -9.12 -1.64
C MET A 28 46.50 -8.78 -2.07
N LEU A 29 46.15 -7.49 -2.11
CA LEU A 29 44.85 -7.02 -2.56
C LEU A 29 44.60 -7.38 -4.04
N GLN A 30 45.60 -7.22 -4.91
CA GLN A 30 45.52 -7.61 -6.32
C GLN A 30 45.33 -9.13 -6.49
N GLU A 31 46.02 -9.95 -5.69
CA GLU A 31 45.89 -11.41 -5.74
C GLU A 31 44.54 -11.92 -5.21
N LEU A 32 43.92 -11.19 -4.28
CA LEU A 32 42.66 -11.58 -3.65
C LEU A 32 41.44 -11.01 -4.36
N ALA A 33 41.53 -9.82 -4.97
CA ALA A 33 40.42 -9.13 -5.62
C ALA A 33 39.62 -10.01 -6.62
N PRO A 34 40.23 -10.85 -7.48
CA PRO A 34 39.49 -11.71 -8.40
C PRO A 34 38.59 -12.75 -7.71
N GLN A 35 38.90 -13.14 -6.46
CA GLN A 35 38.12 -14.13 -5.71
C GLN A 35 36.74 -13.61 -5.29
N PHE A 36 36.51 -12.30 -5.41
CA PHE A 36 35.25 -11.64 -5.03
C PHE A 36 34.42 -11.21 -6.25
N ALA A 37 34.86 -11.51 -7.48
CA ALA A 37 34.26 -10.99 -8.71
C ALA A 37 32.79 -11.39 -8.91
N ASP A 38 32.33 -12.46 -8.26
CA ASP A 38 30.93 -12.92 -8.23
C ASP A 38 30.06 -12.09 -7.27
N ARG A 39 30.66 -11.47 -6.25
CA ARG A 39 29.97 -10.75 -5.17
C ARG A 39 30.18 -9.24 -5.17
N ALA A 40 31.29 -8.76 -5.72
CA ALA A 40 31.67 -7.35 -5.79
C ALA A 40 32.70 -7.07 -6.91
N SER A 41 32.65 -5.86 -7.46
CA SER A 41 33.70 -5.29 -8.30
C SER A 41 34.76 -4.66 -7.41
N VAL A 42 35.90 -5.32 -7.24
CA VAL A 42 37.03 -4.82 -6.45
C VAL A 42 38.08 -4.19 -7.36
N GLU A 43 38.32 -2.89 -7.20
CA GLU A 43 39.36 -2.14 -7.91
C GLU A 43 40.50 -1.81 -6.94
N VAL A 44 41.75 -2.14 -7.30
CA VAL A 44 42.90 -1.93 -6.43
C VAL A 44 43.71 -0.71 -6.88
N LEU A 45 43.92 0.24 -5.97
CA LEU A 45 44.69 1.45 -6.21
C LEU A 45 46.06 1.37 -5.52
N ASP A 46 47.12 1.58 -6.30
CA ASP A 46 48.51 1.70 -5.80
C ASP A 46 48.90 3.16 -5.53
N VAL A 47 48.20 3.76 -4.57
CA VAL A 47 48.45 5.12 -4.08
C VAL A 47 48.18 5.19 -2.58
N GLY A 48 48.78 6.15 -1.88
CA GLY A 48 48.58 6.37 -0.45
C GLY A 48 48.18 7.81 -0.12
N PHE A 49 47.69 7.99 1.10
CA PHE A 49 47.42 9.27 1.76
C PHE A 49 46.64 10.27 0.87
N GLU A 50 47.16 11.47 0.67
CA GLU A 50 46.49 12.55 -0.04
C GLU A 50 46.22 12.24 -1.52
N GLN A 51 47.14 11.51 -2.17
CA GLN A 51 46.95 11.06 -3.57
C GLN A 51 45.78 10.08 -3.66
N ALA A 52 45.64 9.19 -2.68
CA ALA A 52 44.51 8.26 -2.60
C ALA A 52 43.18 9.01 -2.40
N VAL A 53 43.14 10.03 -1.51
CA VAL A 53 41.93 10.86 -1.32
C VAL A 53 41.53 11.56 -2.62
N THR A 54 42.49 12.17 -3.31
CA THR A 54 42.25 12.90 -4.56
C THR A 54 41.68 11.98 -5.64
N ARG A 55 42.29 10.80 -5.81
CA ARG A 55 41.86 9.80 -6.80
C ARG A 55 40.49 9.21 -6.46
N LEU A 56 40.23 8.91 -5.19
CA LEU A 56 38.93 8.39 -4.74
C LEU A 56 37.82 9.42 -4.95
N ARG A 57 38.06 10.71 -4.68
CA ARG A 57 37.08 11.78 -4.97
C ARG A 57 36.77 11.90 -6.46
N ALA A 58 37.80 11.83 -7.31
CA ALA A 58 37.61 11.83 -8.76
C ALA A 58 36.81 10.59 -9.24
N MET A 59 37.09 9.41 -8.66
CA MET A 59 36.36 8.18 -8.98
C MET A 59 34.91 8.23 -8.50
N GLN A 60 34.66 8.77 -7.30
CA GLN A 60 33.33 8.97 -6.73
C GLN A 60 32.46 9.87 -7.62
N ALA A 61 33.04 10.93 -8.17
CA ALA A 61 32.35 11.86 -9.07
C ALA A 61 31.94 11.20 -10.40
N ALA A 62 32.76 10.27 -10.92
CA ALA A 62 32.44 9.54 -12.15
C ALA A 62 31.43 8.41 -11.92
N ARG A 63 31.62 7.63 -10.85
CA ARG A 63 30.73 6.53 -10.47
C ARG A 63 30.83 6.27 -8.96
N PRO A 64 29.71 6.13 -8.24
CA PRO A 64 29.74 5.92 -6.79
C PRO A 64 30.59 4.70 -6.41
N VAL A 65 31.47 4.90 -5.44
CA VAL A 65 32.20 3.86 -4.70
C VAL A 65 31.40 3.56 -3.45
N ASP A 66 31.05 2.28 -3.25
CA ASP A 66 30.21 1.87 -2.15
C ASP A 66 31.03 1.78 -0.84
N VAL A 67 32.25 1.23 -0.91
CA VAL A 67 33.16 1.05 0.24
C VAL A 67 34.61 1.17 -0.21
N VAL A 68 35.46 1.68 0.68
CA VAL A 68 36.92 1.69 0.53
C VAL A 68 37.55 0.70 1.51
N VAL A 69 38.55 -0.07 1.07
CA VAL A 69 39.34 -0.96 1.95
C VAL A 69 40.76 -0.43 2.05
N ALA A 70 41.30 -0.28 3.25
CA ALA A 70 42.66 0.21 3.46
C ALA A 70 43.25 -0.34 4.76
N ALA A 71 44.56 -0.19 4.98
CA ALA A 71 45.24 -0.72 6.16
C ALA A 71 46.13 0.33 6.82
N GLY A 72 46.39 0.12 8.13
CA GLY A 72 47.32 0.91 8.93
C GLY A 72 47.05 2.41 8.86
N SER A 73 48.14 3.19 8.86
CA SER A 73 48.10 4.66 8.84
C SER A 73 47.39 5.24 7.62
N ASN A 74 47.52 4.60 6.45
CA ASN A 74 46.79 5.01 5.26
C ASN A 74 45.28 4.86 5.46
N GLY A 75 44.83 3.74 6.03
CA GLY A 75 43.41 3.51 6.31
C GLY A 75 42.84 4.51 7.32
N GLY A 76 43.56 4.78 8.41
CA GLY A 76 43.19 5.81 9.38
C GLY A 76 43.07 7.19 8.73
N TYR A 77 44.05 7.56 7.90
CA TYR A 77 44.06 8.83 7.17
C TYR A 77 42.86 8.99 6.22
N LEU A 78 42.52 7.94 5.46
CA LEU A 78 41.38 7.94 4.54
C LEU A 78 40.04 8.04 5.28
N ARG A 79 39.89 7.31 6.38
CA ARG A 79 38.66 7.27 7.18
C ARG A 79 38.25 8.65 7.73
N GLN A 80 39.22 9.52 8.00
CA GLN A 80 38.96 10.87 8.50
C GLN A 80 38.63 11.90 7.39
N ARG A 81 38.91 11.58 6.11
CA ARG A 81 38.86 12.56 4.99
C ARG A 81 37.88 12.19 3.87
N LEU A 82 37.26 11.02 3.97
CA LEU A 82 36.28 10.50 3.02
C LEU A 82 34.91 10.36 3.70
N GLU A 83 33.86 10.68 2.95
CA GLU A 83 32.47 10.41 3.33
C GLU A 83 32.08 8.95 3.04
N THR A 84 32.79 8.30 2.12
CA THR A 84 32.63 6.88 1.81
C THR A 84 33.13 6.02 2.99
N PRO A 85 32.37 5.00 3.43
CA PRO A 85 32.80 4.13 4.51
C PRO A 85 34.13 3.43 4.18
N VAL A 86 35.06 3.44 5.14
CA VAL A 86 36.38 2.81 5.04
C VAL A 86 36.45 1.62 5.97
N VAL A 87 36.63 0.42 5.40
CA VAL A 87 36.92 -0.82 6.13
C VAL A 87 38.43 -0.95 6.31
N LEU A 88 38.85 -1.08 7.56
CA LEU A 88 40.26 -1.21 7.92
C LEU A 88 40.64 -2.69 7.96
N VAL A 89 41.76 -3.04 7.33
CA VAL A 89 42.41 -4.33 7.55
C VAL A 89 42.93 -4.34 8.99
N LYS A 90 42.31 -5.16 9.84
CA LYS A 90 42.73 -5.35 11.23
C LYS A 90 43.79 -6.43 11.30
N VAL A 91 44.72 -6.28 12.24
CA VAL A 91 45.70 -7.32 12.56
C VAL A 91 45.15 -8.10 13.74
N GLY A 92 44.90 -9.40 13.54
CA GLY A 92 44.51 -10.31 14.61
C GLY A 92 45.73 -10.89 15.35
N GLY A 93 45.48 -11.57 16.47
CA GLY A 93 46.53 -12.23 17.24
C GLY A 93 47.30 -13.29 16.44
N PHE A 94 46.62 -14.04 15.56
CA PHE A 94 47.26 -15.04 14.70
C PHE A 94 48.20 -14.42 13.66
N ASP A 95 47.86 -13.26 13.10
CA ASP A 95 48.71 -12.55 12.14
C ASP A 95 50.01 -12.12 12.82
N LEU A 96 49.87 -11.55 14.02
CA LEU A 96 50.97 -11.13 14.85
C LEU A 96 51.86 -12.32 15.25
N MET A 97 51.27 -13.44 15.71
CA MET A 97 52.01 -14.65 16.03
C MET A 97 52.79 -15.18 14.82
N ARG A 98 52.18 -15.18 13.63
CA ARG A 98 52.84 -15.62 12.39
C ARG A 98 53.98 -14.70 11.98
N ALA A 99 53.80 -13.39 12.15
CA ALA A 99 54.84 -12.40 11.87
C ALA A 99 56.02 -12.52 12.87
N LEU A 100 55.73 -12.66 14.17
CA LEU A 100 56.76 -12.88 15.20
C LEU A 100 57.49 -14.22 15.01
N ALA A 101 56.78 -15.29 14.65
CA ALA A 101 57.42 -16.59 14.35
C ALA A 101 58.39 -16.51 13.17
N ARG A 102 58.07 -15.71 12.15
CA ARG A 102 59.00 -15.41 11.03
C ARG A 102 60.17 -14.55 11.47
N ALA A 103 59.92 -13.55 12.31
CA ALA A 103 60.98 -12.70 12.86
C ALA A 103 61.98 -13.52 13.71
N LYS A 104 61.48 -14.49 14.50
CA LYS A 104 62.29 -15.40 15.32
C LYS A 104 63.29 -16.22 14.51
N GLN A 105 62.99 -16.54 13.25
CA GLN A 105 63.92 -17.26 12.37
C GLN A 105 65.17 -16.44 12.04
N VAL A 106 65.12 -15.12 12.25
CA VAL A 106 66.22 -14.19 11.97
C VAL A 106 66.87 -13.72 13.28
N SER A 107 66.09 -13.42 14.32
CA SER A 107 66.61 -12.95 15.62
C SER A 107 65.61 -13.19 16.76
N HIS A 108 66.14 -13.42 17.97
CA HIS A 108 65.33 -13.45 19.20
C HIS A 108 64.93 -12.04 19.68
N ARG A 109 65.70 -11.02 19.29
CA ARG A 109 65.40 -9.61 19.60
C ARG A 109 64.65 -8.97 18.45
N VAL A 110 63.41 -8.58 18.70
CA VAL A 110 62.44 -8.17 17.66
C VAL A 110 61.79 -6.85 18.03
N GLY A 111 61.75 -5.91 17.10
CA GLY A 111 61.03 -4.66 17.26
C GLY A 111 59.62 -4.81 16.71
N LEU A 112 58.58 -4.59 17.51
CA LEU A 112 57.20 -4.57 17.04
C LEU A 112 56.72 -3.12 16.95
N VAL A 113 56.38 -2.66 15.76
CA VAL A 113 55.90 -1.30 15.52
C VAL A 113 54.51 -1.32 14.91
N THR A 114 53.52 -0.85 15.68
CA THR A 114 52.09 -0.86 15.32
C THR A 114 51.53 0.55 15.10
N TYR A 115 50.51 0.66 14.24
CA TYR A 115 49.78 1.92 14.04
C TYR A 115 48.65 2.01 15.08
N GLU A 116 48.56 3.15 15.78
CA GLU A 116 47.56 3.44 16.83
C GLU A 116 47.45 2.35 17.92
N GLY A 117 48.34 2.42 18.93
CA GLY A 117 48.26 1.63 20.16
C GLY A 117 49.34 0.56 20.28
N MET A 118 49.65 0.16 21.52
CA MET A 118 50.47 -1.00 21.84
C MET A 118 49.60 -2.26 21.85
N ALA A 119 50.20 -3.43 21.69
CA ALA A 119 49.49 -4.70 21.79
C ALA A 119 49.68 -5.25 23.22
N PRO A 120 48.75 -4.97 24.17
CA PRO A 120 48.94 -5.31 25.58
C PRO A 120 49.12 -6.82 25.79
N ASP A 121 48.48 -7.62 24.95
CA ASP A 121 48.57 -9.08 24.99
C ASP A 121 50.00 -9.58 24.68
N VAL A 122 50.80 -8.84 23.91
CA VAL A 122 52.16 -9.23 23.52
C VAL A 122 53.12 -9.28 24.70
N ALA A 123 52.89 -8.47 25.74
CA ALA A 123 53.71 -8.53 26.95
C ALA A 123 53.58 -9.88 27.67
N GLN A 124 52.43 -10.56 27.56
CA GLN A 124 52.24 -11.91 28.11
C GLN A 124 52.90 -12.99 27.22
N PHE A 125 53.08 -12.71 25.93
CA PHE A 125 53.68 -13.62 24.96
C PHE A 125 55.21 -13.62 24.96
N ASP A 126 55.84 -12.53 25.40
CA ASP A 126 57.30 -12.37 25.47
C ASP A 126 57.96 -13.54 26.25
N GLY A 127 57.37 -13.90 27.40
CA GLY A 127 57.84 -15.01 28.24
C GLY A 127 57.56 -16.41 27.68
N LEU A 128 56.58 -16.58 26.79
CA LEU A 128 56.19 -17.89 26.22
C LEU A 128 57.03 -18.27 24.99
N PHE A 129 57.52 -17.30 24.24
CA PHE A 129 58.19 -17.53 22.95
C PHE A 129 59.70 -17.28 22.98
N GLU A 130 60.29 -16.95 24.14
CA GLU A 130 61.72 -16.60 24.28
C GLU A 130 62.15 -15.55 23.25
N LEU A 131 61.33 -14.50 23.15
CA LEU A 131 61.62 -13.31 22.35
C LEU A 131 61.92 -12.16 23.31
N ASP A 132 62.72 -11.19 22.86
CA ASP A 132 62.91 -9.89 23.50
C ASP A 132 62.21 -8.86 22.60
N ILE A 133 60.91 -8.64 22.85
CA ILE A 133 60.05 -7.82 22.00
C ILE A 133 60.04 -6.36 22.48
N VAL A 134 60.66 -5.48 21.70
CA VAL A 134 60.60 -4.03 21.92
C VAL A 134 59.40 -3.45 21.18
N GLN A 135 58.35 -3.08 21.92
CA GLN A 135 57.12 -2.51 21.34
C GLN A 135 57.20 -0.99 21.17
N ARG A 136 56.76 -0.49 20.02
CA ARG A 136 56.55 0.93 19.74
C ARG A 136 55.26 1.14 18.96
N SER A 137 54.68 2.32 19.07
CA SER A 137 53.50 2.71 18.29
C SER A 137 53.71 4.06 17.61
N TYR A 138 53.04 4.28 16.49
CA TYR A 138 53.09 5.55 15.77
C TYR A 138 51.70 5.98 15.28
N GLN A 139 51.54 7.28 15.06
CA GLN A 139 50.38 7.88 14.41
C GLN A 139 50.77 8.61 13.12
N THR A 140 51.99 9.14 13.05
CA THR A 140 52.51 9.86 11.88
C THR A 140 53.65 9.10 11.20
N GLU A 141 53.93 9.42 9.93
CA GLU A 141 55.06 8.81 9.20
C GLU A 141 56.42 9.19 9.82
N GLU A 142 56.54 10.42 10.34
CA GLU A 142 57.72 10.91 11.05
C GLU A 142 57.98 10.12 12.34
N GLU A 143 56.93 9.83 13.12
CA GLU A 143 57.01 8.96 14.30
C GLU A 143 57.36 7.52 13.95
N ALA A 144 56.84 7.00 12.83
CA ALA A 144 57.21 5.67 12.34
C ALA A 144 58.71 5.61 12.03
N GLN A 145 59.23 6.61 11.32
CA GLN A 145 60.64 6.67 10.97
C GLN A 145 61.53 6.84 12.20
N ALA A 146 61.14 7.69 13.15
CA ALA A 146 61.82 7.85 14.43
C ALA A 146 61.85 6.52 15.23
N SER A 147 60.73 5.79 15.26
CA SER A 147 60.62 4.50 15.94
C SER A 147 61.54 3.44 15.35
N VAL A 148 61.61 3.35 14.02
CA VAL A 148 62.48 2.39 13.32
C VAL A 148 63.96 2.73 13.51
N ARG A 149 64.33 4.02 13.49
CA ARG A 149 65.71 4.48 13.79
C ARG A 149 66.10 4.21 15.24
N ALA A 150 65.19 4.40 16.20
CA ALA A 150 65.45 4.09 17.60
C ALA A 150 65.70 2.58 17.79
N LEU A 151 64.92 1.72 17.11
CA LEU A 151 65.16 0.26 17.11
C LEU A 151 66.55 -0.10 16.55
N GLN A 152 66.98 0.58 15.49
CA GLN A 152 68.33 0.39 14.94
C GLN A 152 69.43 0.75 15.96
N GLN A 153 69.28 1.90 16.64
CA GLN A 153 70.25 2.36 17.65
C GLN A 153 70.31 1.43 18.87
N GLU A 154 69.19 0.79 19.22
CA GLU A 154 69.10 -0.21 20.30
C GLU A 154 69.65 -1.59 19.91
N GLY A 155 70.08 -1.76 18.65
CA GLY A 155 70.65 -3.00 18.14
C GLY A 155 69.60 -4.08 17.86
N VAL A 156 68.38 -3.69 17.48
CA VAL A 156 67.31 -4.63 17.10
C VAL A 156 67.40 -4.94 15.60
N PRO A 157 67.77 -6.18 15.19
CA PRO A 157 68.05 -6.50 13.79
C PRO A 157 66.80 -6.77 12.93
N VAL A 158 65.65 -7.02 13.56
CA VAL A 158 64.39 -7.40 12.88
C VAL A 158 63.24 -6.53 13.39
N VAL A 159 62.46 -5.98 12.46
CA VAL A 159 61.30 -5.15 12.78
C VAL A 159 60.05 -5.74 12.14
N VAL A 160 59.05 -6.04 12.97
CA VAL A 160 57.70 -6.43 12.57
C VAL A 160 56.82 -5.19 12.56
N GLY A 161 56.14 -4.93 11.44
CA GLY A 161 55.21 -3.80 11.38
C GLY A 161 54.39 -3.73 10.11
N THR A 162 53.66 -2.61 9.97
CA THR A 162 52.89 -2.29 8.77
C THR A 162 53.80 -2.13 7.55
N GLY A 163 53.22 -1.98 6.35
CA GLY A 163 54.01 -1.88 5.11
C GLY A 163 55.06 -0.77 5.14
N VAL A 164 54.68 0.41 5.66
CA VAL A 164 55.58 1.57 5.78
C VAL A 164 56.74 1.26 6.72
N VAL A 165 56.48 0.68 7.89
CA VAL A 165 57.51 0.32 8.88
C VAL A 165 58.45 -0.74 8.33
N ALA A 166 57.91 -1.83 7.76
CA ALA A 166 58.72 -2.93 7.26
C ALA A 166 59.65 -2.45 6.13
N ASP A 167 59.16 -1.61 5.23
CA ASP A 167 59.99 -1.05 4.16
C ASP A 167 61.04 -0.06 4.69
N MET A 168 60.69 0.78 5.68
CA MET A 168 61.66 1.68 6.34
C MET A 168 62.77 0.88 7.03
N ALA A 169 62.44 -0.24 7.65
CA ALA A 169 63.41 -1.13 8.29
C ALA A 169 64.40 -1.70 7.25
N ASP A 170 63.89 -2.22 6.13
CA ASP A 170 64.73 -2.73 5.04
C ASP A 170 65.65 -1.66 4.45
N GLN A 171 65.15 -0.43 4.28
CA GLN A 171 65.92 0.69 3.71
C GLN A 171 67.14 1.09 4.57
N ILE A 172 67.07 0.89 5.89
CA ILE A 172 68.17 1.18 6.80
C ILE A 172 68.98 -0.08 7.18
N GLY A 173 68.75 -1.20 6.48
CA GLY A 173 69.52 -2.45 6.64
C GLY A 173 69.04 -3.38 7.76
N LEU A 174 67.87 -3.14 8.35
CA LEU A 174 67.21 -4.09 9.25
C LEU A 174 66.34 -5.06 8.43
N THR A 175 65.94 -6.20 9.02
CA THR A 175 64.99 -7.11 8.35
C THR A 175 63.55 -6.69 8.66
N GLY A 176 62.81 -6.22 7.65
CA GLY A 176 61.42 -5.83 7.74
C GLY A 176 60.43 -6.98 7.52
N VAL A 177 59.76 -7.41 8.60
CA VAL A 177 58.69 -8.42 8.54
C VAL A 177 57.32 -7.74 8.47
N PHE A 178 56.58 -8.05 7.41
CA PHE A 178 55.26 -7.49 7.17
C PHE A 178 54.21 -8.14 8.07
N LEU A 179 53.44 -7.32 8.78
CA LEU A 179 52.53 -7.74 9.83
C LEU A 179 51.21 -8.36 9.32
N TYR A 180 50.66 -7.88 8.20
CA TYR A 180 49.38 -8.38 7.71
C TYR A 180 49.53 -9.74 7.00
N SER A 181 48.59 -10.65 7.25
CA SER A 181 48.48 -11.91 6.53
C SER A 181 47.49 -11.82 5.37
N ARG A 182 47.49 -12.87 4.53
CA ARG A 182 46.50 -13.03 3.46
C ARG A 182 45.07 -13.19 4.02
N ASP A 183 44.92 -13.79 5.20
CA ASP A 183 43.63 -14.07 5.81
C ASP A 183 43.01 -12.79 6.36
N ALA A 184 43.80 -11.94 7.02
CA ALA A 184 43.37 -10.60 7.47
C ALA A 184 42.88 -9.71 6.31
N VAL A 185 43.59 -9.74 5.17
CA VAL A 185 43.19 -8.98 3.98
C VAL A 185 41.91 -9.56 3.35
N ARG A 186 41.75 -10.89 3.34
CA ARG A 186 40.52 -11.55 2.87
C ARG A 186 39.33 -11.17 3.73
N GLU A 187 39.47 -11.26 5.05
CA GLU A 187 38.42 -10.90 6.02
C GLU A 187 37.98 -9.45 5.83
N ALA A 188 38.92 -8.52 5.67
CA ALA A 188 38.60 -7.12 5.40
C ALA A 188 37.85 -6.90 4.07
N LEU A 189 38.14 -7.68 3.03
CA LEU A 189 37.39 -7.66 1.78
C LEU A 189 35.98 -8.27 1.94
N GLU A 190 35.83 -9.32 2.75
CA GLU A 190 34.53 -9.90 3.09
C GLU A 190 33.67 -8.91 3.87
N ASP A 191 34.22 -8.26 4.90
CA ASP A 191 33.58 -7.18 5.65
C ASP A 191 33.16 -6.04 4.73
N ALA A 192 34.01 -5.67 3.77
CA ALA A 192 33.70 -4.62 2.81
C ALA A 192 32.52 -4.97 1.89
N VAL A 193 32.36 -6.24 1.51
CA VAL A 193 31.19 -6.68 0.76
C VAL A 193 29.91 -6.50 1.57
N GLU A 194 29.92 -6.88 2.85
CA GLU A 194 28.75 -6.77 3.71
C GLU A 194 28.39 -5.31 4.02
N VAL A 195 29.40 -4.47 4.30
CA VAL A 195 29.21 -3.02 4.47
C VAL A 195 28.67 -2.38 3.18
N ALA A 196 29.16 -2.78 2.01
CA ALA A 196 28.70 -2.24 0.73
C ALA A 196 27.25 -2.63 0.43
N ARG A 197 26.85 -3.86 0.76
CA ARG A 197 25.45 -4.31 0.64
C ARG A 197 24.54 -3.51 1.56
N ALA A 198 24.94 -3.32 2.82
CA ALA A 198 24.17 -2.53 3.78
C ALA A 198 24.00 -1.07 3.30
N ALA A 199 25.09 -0.44 2.83
CA ALA A 199 25.05 0.92 2.30
C ALA A 199 24.10 1.07 1.11
N ARG A 200 24.05 0.09 0.21
CA ARG A 200 23.12 0.10 -0.93
C ARG A 200 21.68 -0.13 -0.55
N ILE A 201 21.40 -1.03 0.39
CA ILE A 201 20.03 -1.23 0.89
C ILE A 201 19.53 0.08 1.50
N GLU A 202 20.37 0.77 2.26
CA GLU A 202 20.03 2.06 2.86
C GLU A 202 19.79 3.14 1.80
N LEU A 203 20.65 3.24 0.78
CA LEU A 203 20.48 4.18 -0.31
C LEU A 203 19.21 3.91 -1.13
N ALA A 204 18.93 2.64 -1.45
CA ALA A 204 17.71 2.23 -2.15
C ALA A 204 16.44 2.51 -1.33
N LYS A 205 16.48 2.32 0.00
CA LYS A 205 15.39 2.71 0.90
C LYS A 205 15.15 4.21 0.84
N ARG A 206 16.20 5.04 0.90
CA ARG A 206 16.11 6.51 0.80
C ARG A 206 15.55 6.95 -0.55
N GLU A 207 16.05 6.40 -1.66
CA GLU A 207 15.53 6.68 -3.00
C GLU A 207 14.05 6.30 -3.14
N ARG A 208 13.66 5.14 -2.58
CA ARG A 208 12.26 4.70 -2.57
C ARG A 208 11.38 5.65 -1.76
N LEU A 209 11.82 6.07 -0.57
CA LEU A 209 11.09 7.05 0.26
C LEU A 209 10.95 8.40 -0.47
N ASN A 210 12.03 8.90 -1.08
CA ASN A 210 12.01 10.13 -1.86
C ASN A 210 11.05 10.03 -3.07
N THR A 211 11.03 8.88 -3.75
CA THR A 211 10.13 8.64 -4.87
C THR A 211 8.66 8.60 -4.42
N ILE A 212 8.38 7.94 -3.28
CA ILE A 212 7.03 7.93 -2.69
C ILE A 212 6.60 9.35 -2.36
N LEU A 213 7.43 10.11 -1.62
CA LEU A 213 7.15 11.49 -1.25
C LEU A 213 6.96 12.40 -2.48
N ALA A 214 7.71 12.17 -3.56
CA ALA A 214 7.60 12.92 -4.80
C ALA A 214 6.30 12.66 -5.59
N GLN A 215 5.71 11.47 -5.44
CA GLN A 215 4.46 11.06 -6.10
C GLN A 215 3.21 11.36 -5.26
N LEU A 216 3.36 11.73 -3.98
CA LEU A 216 2.22 12.15 -3.16
C LEU A 216 1.62 13.45 -3.72
N SER A 217 0.29 13.47 -3.82
CA SER A 217 -0.47 14.65 -4.27
C SER A 217 -0.55 15.74 -3.19
N ASP A 218 -0.37 15.36 -1.93
CA ASP A 218 -0.36 16.27 -0.79
C ASP A 218 1.00 16.91 -0.64
N GLY A 219 1.03 18.18 -0.23
CA GLY A 219 2.27 18.84 0.12
C GLY A 219 2.82 18.27 1.42
N VAL A 220 4.10 17.89 1.46
CA VAL A 220 4.77 17.38 2.66
C VAL A 220 6.06 18.16 2.93
N ILE A 221 6.26 18.57 4.19
CA ILE A 221 7.52 19.10 4.73
C ILE A 221 7.91 18.27 5.95
N ALA A 222 9.18 17.88 6.03
CA ALA A 222 9.77 17.29 7.23
C ALA A 222 10.81 18.24 7.81
N VAL A 223 10.82 18.41 9.15
CA VAL A 223 11.78 19.25 9.88
C VAL A 223 12.46 18.48 11.01
N ASP A 224 13.63 18.95 11.43
CA ASP A 224 14.33 18.49 12.62
C ASP A 224 13.79 19.14 13.93
N LEU A 225 14.45 18.85 15.06
CA LEU A 225 14.11 19.42 16.37
C LEU A 225 14.27 20.96 16.45
N ASP A 226 15.12 21.55 15.61
CA ASP A 226 15.34 22.99 15.50
C ASP A 226 14.42 23.65 14.46
N GLU A 227 13.43 22.90 13.97
CA GLU A 227 12.47 23.29 12.94
C GLU A 227 13.13 23.60 11.57
N ARG A 228 14.34 23.09 11.33
CA ARG A 228 15.02 23.23 10.04
C ARG A 228 14.47 22.22 9.04
N ILE A 229 14.14 22.71 7.85
CA ILE A 229 13.55 21.90 6.78
C ILE A 229 14.57 20.88 6.27
N GLN A 230 14.30 19.59 6.50
CA GLN A 230 15.11 18.49 5.98
C GLN A 230 14.68 18.10 4.57
N THR A 231 13.38 18.11 4.28
CA THR A 231 12.84 17.72 2.98
C THR A 231 11.51 18.42 2.72
N LEU A 232 11.29 18.76 1.45
CA LEU A 232 10.06 19.35 0.94
C LEU A 232 9.73 18.68 -0.39
N ASN A 233 8.53 18.13 -0.54
CA ASN A 233 8.15 17.42 -1.76
C ASN A 233 7.69 18.39 -2.88
N PRO A 234 7.68 17.95 -4.16
CA PRO A 234 7.27 18.80 -5.29
C PRO A 234 5.84 19.35 -5.16
N ALA A 235 4.91 18.59 -4.59
CA ALA A 235 3.54 19.05 -4.35
C ALA A 235 3.52 20.26 -3.41
N MET A 236 4.30 20.24 -2.32
CA MET A 236 4.43 21.38 -1.42
C MET A 236 5.09 22.59 -2.09
N ALA A 237 6.13 22.36 -2.90
CA ALA A 237 6.81 23.42 -3.64
C ALA A 237 5.83 24.16 -4.56
N GLN A 238 4.98 23.41 -5.26
CA GLN A 238 3.91 23.96 -6.10
C GLN A 238 2.82 24.66 -5.28
N LEU A 239 2.43 24.11 -4.14
CA LEU A 239 1.42 24.71 -3.26
C LEU A 239 1.87 26.08 -2.73
N LEU A 240 3.13 26.18 -2.29
CA LEU A 240 3.71 27.41 -1.74
C LEU A 240 4.26 28.35 -2.80
N GLY A 241 4.48 27.85 -4.03
CA GLY A 241 5.07 28.58 -5.15
C GLY A 241 6.54 28.92 -4.91
N VAL A 242 7.32 27.97 -4.40
CA VAL A 242 8.71 28.17 -3.96
C VAL A 242 9.65 27.15 -4.58
N ASP A 243 10.94 27.52 -4.67
CA ASP A 243 11.99 26.60 -5.08
C ASP A 243 12.47 25.78 -3.86
N PRO A 244 12.39 24.43 -3.89
CA PRO A 244 12.87 23.57 -2.81
C PRO A 244 14.30 23.89 -2.37
N GLY A 245 15.19 24.21 -3.33
CA GLY A 245 16.62 24.42 -3.04
C GLY A 245 16.90 25.65 -2.16
N GLN A 246 15.98 26.61 -2.10
CA GLN A 246 16.11 27.80 -1.27
C GLN A 246 15.58 27.59 0.16
N TRP A 247 14.72 26.59 0.37
CA TRP A 247 14.04 26.37 1.64
C TRP A 247 14.71 25.29 2.49
N VAL A 248 15.29 24.25 1.87
CA VAL A 248 15.99 23.19 2.61
C VAL A 248 17.12 23.78 3.46
N GLY A 249 17.17 23.40 4.73
CA GLY A 249 18.13 23.90 5.73
C GLY A 249 17.72 25.18 6.47
N GLN A 250 16.74 25.94 5.95
CA GLN A 250 16.17 27.09 6.65
C GLN A 250 15.15 26.67 7.71
N ARG A 251 14.90 27.53 8.69
CA ARG A 251 13.86 27.30 9.70
C ARG A 251 12.47 27.58 9.13
N LEU A 252 11.56 26.62 9.27
CA LEU A 252 10.20 26.74 8.71
C LEU A 252 9.47 27.98 9.24
N SER A 253 9.61 28.30 10.52
CA SER A 253 9.01 29.49 11.14
C SER A 253 9.50 30.82 10.55
N GLU A 254 10.71 30.86 9.99
CA GLU A 254 11.29 32.09 9.43
C GLU A 254 10.81 32.30 7.99
N VAL A 255 10.72 31.23 7.21
CA VAL A 255 10.28 31.28 5.81
C VAL A 255 8.75 31.25 5.65
N CYS A 256 8.03 30.63 6.60
CA CYS A 256 6.58 30.53 6.60
C CYS A 256 6.02 30.38 8.04
N PRO A 257 5.81 31.50 8.75
CA PRO A 257 5.33 31.49 10.14
C PRO A 257 4.00 30.74 10.33
N ASP A 258 3.10 30.83 9.34
CA ASP A 258 1.77 30.21 9.36
C ASP A 258 1.82 28.66 9.40
N LEU A 259 2.95 28.07 9.00
CA LEU A 259 3.15 26.61 8.95
C LEU A 259 4.07 26.08 10.04
N THR A 260 4.31 26.87 11.09
CA THR A 260 5.20 26.47 12.17
C THR A 260 4.82 25.11 12.79
N LEU A 261 5.85 24.35 13.15
CA LEU A 261 5.80 23.06 13.82
C LEU A 261 6.28 23.13 15.28
N GLN A 262 6.62 24.32 15.80
CA GLN A 262 7.16 24.47 17.16
C GLN A 262 6.23 23.91 18.25
N GLY A 263 4.91 24.07 18.08
CA GLY A 263 3.93 23.50 19.01
C GLY A 263 4.00 21.98 19.07
N THR A 264 4.06 21.33 17.91
CA THR A 264 4.17 19.87 17.75
C THR A 264 5.52 19.37 18.29
N LEU A 265 6.62 20.07 18.01
CA LEU A 265 7.95 19.72 18.50
C LEU A 265 8.08 19.87 20.03
N ARG A 266 7.40 20.85 20.64
CA ARG A 266 7.43 21.05 22.10
C ARG A 266 6.56 20.06 22.87
N LEU A 267 5.37 19.77 22.35
CA LEU A 267 4.37 18.96 23.06
C LEU A 267 4.46 17.47 22.70
N ALA A 268 5.17 17.11 21.62
CA ALA A 268 5.20 15.76 21.06
C ALA A 268 3.79 15.18 20.79
N LEU A 269 2.82 16.05 20.50
CA LEU A 269 1.43 15.71 20.23
C LEU A 269 1.06 16.11 18.79
N PRO A 270 0.26 15.29 18.09
CA PRO A 270 -0.24 15.63 16.77
C PRO A 270 -1.23 16.81 16.84
N ASP A 271 -1.18 17.70 15.85
CA ASP A 271 -2.15 18.79 15.64
C ASP A 271 -2.73 18.60 14.23
N LEU A 272 -3.93 18.00 14.17
CA LEU A 272 -4.53 17.49 12.94
C LEU A 272 -5.67 18.38 12.45
N GLU A 273 -5.86 18.37 11.13
CA GLU A 273 -7.01 18.93 10.40
C GLU A 273 -7.23 20.44 10.65
N LYS A 274 -6.15 21.16 10.92
CA LYS A 274 -6.19 22.61 11.13
C LYS A 274 -6.28 23.33 9.79
N ILE A 275 -7.17 24.30 9.66
CA ILE A 275 -7.30 25.10 8.44
C ILE A 275 -6.43 26.35 8.58
N GLU A 276 -5.35 26.42 7.81
CA GLU A 276 -4.44 27.58 7.76
C GLU A 276 -4.60 28.31 6.43
N ARG A 277 -4.51 29.65 6.44
CA ARG A 277 -4.67 30.45 5.23
C ARG A 277 -3.34 31.03 4.77
N ILE A 278 -2.84 30.55 3.63
CA ILE A 278 -1.52 30.91 3.10
C ILE A 278 -1.67 31.49 1.70
N LYS A 279 -1.11 32.69 1.47
CA LYS A 279 -1.10 33.37 0.15
C LYS A 279 -2.46 33.30 -0.59
N ALA A 280 -3.55 33.57 0.15
CA ALA A 280 -4.95 33.54 -0.27
C ALA A 280 -5.61 32.16 -0.48
N LYS A 281 -4.93 31.04 -0.23
CA LYS A 281 -5.50 29.68 -0.24
C LYS A 281 -5.70 29.17 1.19
N ALA A 282 -6.85 28.55 1.48
CA ALA A 282 -7.05 27.80 2.72
C ALA A 282 -6.49 26.40 2.50
N LEU A 283 -5.64 25.90 3.40
CA LEU A 283 -5.04 24.58 3.35
C LEU A 283 -5.44 23.80 4.60
N ILE A 284 -5.70 22.50 4.46
CA ILE A 284 -5.84 21.59 5.59
C ILE A 284 -4.43 21.14 5.96
N VAL A 285 -4.06 21.37 7.21
CA VAL A 285 -2.71 21.17 7.72
C VAL A 285 -2.74 20.13 8.83
N ASN A 286 -1.99 19.04 8.64
CA ASN A 286 -1.73 18.06 9.69
C ASN A 286 -0.26 18.17 10.11
N ARG A 287 -0.03 18.25 11.42
CA ARG A 287 1.28 18.30 12.03
C ARG A 287 1.46 17.05 12.88
N MET A 288 2.43 16.22 12.54
CA MET A 288 2.71 14.96 13.23
C MET A 288 4.15 14.95 13.75
N PRO A 289 4.39 14.58 15.02
CA PRO A 289 5.75 14.36 15.51
C PRO A 289 6.37 13.12 14.87
N ILE A 290 7.67 13.17 14.57
CA ILE A 290 8.46 12.02 14.15
C ILE A 290 9.07 11.40 15.42
N LEU A 291 8.68 10.16 15.71
CA LEU A 291 9.19 9.39 16.85
C LEU A 291 10.05 8.23 16.33
N GLU A 292 11.33 8.24 16.61
CA GLU A 292 12.25 7.12 16.35
C GLU A 292 12.57 6.42 17.67
N GLN A 293 12.18 5.15 17.80
CA GLN A 293 12.38 4.36 19.03
C GLN A 293 11.80 5.04 20.30
N GLY A 294 10.73 5.82 20.14
CA GLY A 294 10.09 6.57 21.23
C GLY A 294 10.76 7.91 21.55
N VAL A 295 11.83 8.28 20.86
CA VAL A 295 12.50 9.58 20.97
C VAL A 295 11.99 10.50 19.86
N LEU A 296 11.61 11.73 20.21
CA LEU A 296 11.24 12.75 19.23
C LEU A 296 12.49 13.18 18.46
N THR A 297 12.45 13.05 17.13
CA THR A 297 13.57 13.44 16.24
C THR A 297 13.21 14.59 15.30
N GLY A 298 11.92 14.92 15.19
CA GLY A 298 11.45 15.99 14.31
C GLY A 298 9.94 16.04 14.20
N ALA A 299 9.44 16.67 13.15
CA ALA A 299 8.01 16.73 12.83
C ALA A 299 7.76 16.74 11.32
N VAL A 300 6.62 16.21 10.91
CA VAL A 300 6.09 16.24 9.55
C VAL A 300 4.88 17.14 9.50
N LEU A 301 4.85 18.00 8.50
CA LEU A 301 3.72 18.81 8.09
C LEU A 301 3.17 18.26 6.77
N SER A 302 1.89 17.91 6.73
CA SER A 302 1.19 17.66 5.46
C SER A 302 0.14 18.73 5.20
N CYS A 303 0.18 19.35 4.03
CA CYS A 303 -0.79 20.34 3.57
C CYS A 303 -1.59 19.79 2.41
N GLN A 304 -2.91 19.82 2.53
CA GLN A 304 -3.85 19.46 1.47
C GLN A 304 -4.60 20.72 1.01
N ASP A 305 -4.69 20.92 -0.31
CA ASP A 305 -5.57 21.94 -0.87
C ASP A 305 -7.01 21.40 -0.88
N PRO A 306 -7.96 22.03 -0.15
CA PRO A 306 -9.38 21.65 -0.16
C PRO A 306 -10.01 21.74 -1.56
N ILE A 307 -9.39 22.46 -2.51
CA ILE A 307 -9.81 22.52 -3.92
C ILE A 307 -9.46 21.20 -4.67
N SER A 308 -8.48 20.41 -4.21
CA SER A 308 -8.18 19.08 -4.76
C SER A 308 -9.25 18.06 -4.39
N ILE A 309 -9.79 18.15 -3.16
CA ILE A 309 -10.99 17.42 -2.77
C ILE A 309 -12.16 17.91 -3.61
N GLN A 310 -12.33 19.23 -3.81
CA GLN A 310 -13.37 19.75 -4.69
C GLN A 310 -13.23 19.40 -6.17
N ARG A 311 -12.10 18.92 -6.70
CA ARG A 311 -11.94 18.56 -8.12
C ARG A 311 -12.28 17.09 -8.39
N VAL A 312 -11.93 16.18 -7.49
CA VAL A 312 -12.48 14.82 -7.49
C VAL A 312 -13.98 14.87 -7.19
N ASP A 313 -14.36 15.72 -6.23
CA ASP A 313 -15.73 16.01 -5.86
C ASP A 313 -16.43 16.90 -6.89
N ARG A 314 -15.78 17.55 -7.86
CA ARG A 314 -16.46 18.24 -8.98
C ARG A 314 -16.78 17.26 -10.09
N HIS A 315 -15.93 16.26 -10.36
CA HIS A 315 -16.30 15.17 -11.27
C HIS A 315 -17.36 14.23 -10.67
N ILE A 316 -17.39 14.10 -9.34
CA ILE A 316 -18.45 13.36 -8.62
C ILE A 316 -19.70 14.24 -8.38
N ARG A 317 -19.58 15.54 -8.06
CA ARG A 317 -20.73 16.48 -7.92
C ARG A 317 -21.31 16.96 -9.24
N THR A 318 -20.62 16.82 -10.37
CA THR A 318 -21.32 16.90 -11.67
C THR A 318 -22.25 15.72 -11.88
N ARG A 319 -22.14 14.63 -11.11
CA ARG A 319 -23.15 13.56 -11.02
C ARG A 319 -24.06 13.67 -9.81
N ILE A 320 -23.61 14.33 -8.73
CA ILE A 320 -24.39 14.53 -7.51
C ILE A 320 -24.56 16.03 -7.25
N LYS A 321 -25.28 16.70 -8.15
CA LYS A 321 -26.26 17.68 -7.65
C LYS A 321 -27.25 16.88 -6.78
N PRO A 322 -27.96 17.47 -5.81
CA PRO A 322 -29.28 16.96 -5.49
C PRO A 322 -30.05 17.04 -6.80
N VAL A 323 -30.06 15.92 -7.51
CA VAL A 323 -30.72 15.76 -8.76
C VAL A 323 -32.20 15.79 -8.38
N ALA A 324 -32.76 17.00 -8.29
CA ALA A 324 -34.02 17.22 -8.94
C ALA A 324 -33.76 16.89 -10.43
N SER A 325 -33.77 15.60 -10.79
CA SER A 325 -33.53 15.18 -12.17
C SER A 325 -34.63 15.79 -12.98
N ALA A 326 -34.24 16.63 -13.93
CA ALA A 326 -35.10 17.07 -15.01
C ALA A 326 -35.40 15.94 -16.02
N THR A 327 -35.08 14.68 -15.70
CA THR A 327 -35.57 13.51 -16.43
C THR A 327 -36.22 12.57 -15.43
N ARG A 328 -37.55 12.63 -15.39
CA ARG A 328 -38.40 11.69 -14.65
C ARG A 328 -38.68 10.54 -15.63
N HIS A 329 -38.07 9.38 -15.42
CA HIS A 329 -38.29 8.21 -16.27
C HIS A 329 -39.57 7.46 -15.86
N GLU A 330 -40.53 7.36 -16.78
CA GLU A 330 -41.73 6.55 -16.59
C GLU A 330 -41.40 5.06 -16.68
N LEU A 331 -42.30 4.19 -16.19
CA LEU A 331 -42.08 2.73 -16.27
C LEU A 331 -41.95 2.23 -17.72
N ASP A 332 -42.54 2.94 -18.67
CA ASP A 332 -42.45 2.61 -20.09
C ASP A 332 -41.07 2.97 -20.69
N ALA A 333 -40.22 3.71 -19.95
CA ALA A 333 -38.81 3.88 -20.29
C ALA A 333 -37.99 2.58 -20.11
N PHE A 334 -38.51 1.58 -19.39
CA PHE A 334 -37.95 0.23 -19.40
C PHE A 334 -38.40 -0.47 -20.69
N LEU A 335 -37.58 -0.33 -21.73
CA LEU A 335 -37.89 -0.76 -23.10
C LEU A 335 -38.01 -2.29 -23.25
N GLY A 336 -38.88 -2.70 -24.18
CA GLY A 336 -39.10 -4.10 -24.54
C GLY A 336 -40.55 -4.55 -24.40
N ASP A 337 -40.94 -5.61 -25.10
CA ASP A 337 -42.28 -6.22 -25.05
C ASP A 337 -42.24 -7.72 -24.70
N SER A 338 -41.06 -8.23 -24.35
CA SER A 338 -40.90 -9.54 -23.76
C SER A 338 -41.84 -9.74 -22.57
N THR A 339 -42.21 -11.00 -22.33
CA THR A 339 -43.04 -11.37 -21.18
C THR A 339 -42.40 -10.90 -19.87
N ALA A 340 -41.08 -11.03 -19.73
CA ALA A 340 -40.32 -10.58 -18.57
C ALA A 340 -40.39 -9.06 -18.38
N ALA A 341 -40.23 -8.27 -19.45
CA ALA A 341 -40.34 -6.81 -19.37
C ALA A 341 -41.76 -6.34 -19.00
N ARG A 342 -42.80 -6.97 -19.57
CA ARG A 342 -44.19 -6.68 -19.21
C ARG A 342 -44.51 -7.01 -17.76
N GLN A 343 -44.13 -8.22 -17.30
CA GLN A 343 -44.31 -8.63 -15.91
C GLN A 343 -43.61 -7.70 -14.91
N LEU A 344 -42.39 -7.24 -15.25
CA LEU A 344 -41.69 -6.24 -14.45
C LEU A 344 -42.49 -4.94 -14.35
N ARG A 345 -42.95 -4.39 -15.49
CA ARG A 345 -43.73 -3.15 -15.51
C ARG A 345 -45.02 -3.27 -14.70
N ASP A 346 -45.73 -4.39 -14.84
CA ASP A 346 -46.98 -4.63 -14.09
C ASP A 346 -46.74 -4.73 -12.58
N THR A 347 -45.70 -5.45 -12.17
CA THR A 347 -45.30 -5.57 -10.75
C THR A 347 -44.87 -4.22 -10.20
N ALA A 348 -44.09 -3.45 -10.96
CA ALA A 348 -43.65 -2.11 -10.58
C ALA A 348 -44.84 -1.13 -10.43
N ARG A 349 -45.83 -1.18 -11.34
CA ARG A 349 -47.08 -0.40 -11.21
C ARG A 349 -47.88 -0.78 -9.97
N ALA A 350 -47.97 -2.08 -9.66
CA ALA A 350 -48.63 -2.54 -8.44
C ALA A 350 -47.90 -2.02 -7.18
N CYS A 351 -46.56 -2.08 -7.17
CA CYS A 351 -45.75 -1.55 -6.07
C CYS A 351 -45.90 -0.03 -5.92
N ALA A 352 -46.05 0.72 -7.02
CA ALA A 352 -46.17 2.17 -6.99
C ALA A 352 -47.37 2.67 -6.19
N ARG A 353 -48.47 1.90 -6.13
CA ARG A 353 -49.69 2.18 -5.36
C ARG A 353 -49.53 2.06 -3.83
N SER A 354 -48.45 1.41 -3.38
CA SER A 354 -48.16 1.24 -1.96
C SER A 354 -47.09 2.21 -1.49
N GLN A 355 -47.17 2.61 -0.21
CA GLN A 355 -46.15 3.41 0.46
C GLN A 355 -45.05 2.53 1.11
N ALA A 356 -45.16 1.20 0.99
CA ALA A 356 -44.19 0.26 1.55
C ALA A 356 -42.81 0.34 0.86
N THR A 357 -41.80 -0.19 1.55
CA THR A 357 -40.45 -0.33 1.00
C THR A 357 -40.46 -1.32 -0.16
N VAL A 358 -39.71 -0.99 -1.21
CA VAL A 358 -39.55 -1.83 -2.39
C VAL A 358 -38.09 -2.26 -2.50
N LEU A 359 -37.84 -3.56 -2.63
CA LEU A 359 -36.52 -4.13 -2.89
C LEU A 359 -36.44 -4.59 -4.35
N LEU A 360 -35.57 -3.93 -5.12
CA LEU A 360 -35.22 -4.28 -6.49
C LEU A 360 -34.03 -5.25 -6.49
N ILE A 361 -34.23 -6.45 -7.01
CA ILE A 361 -33.18 -7.47 -7.11
C ILE A 361 -32.85 -7.67 -8.58
N GLY A 362 -31.57 -7.54 -8.93
CA GLY A 362 -31.13 -7.81 -10.29
C GLY A 362 -29.66 -7.49 -10.50
N GLU A 363 -29.08 -8.08 -11.53
CA GLU A 363 -27.67 -7.91 -11.89
C GLU A 363 -27.28 -6.45 -12.14
N SER A 364 -25.97 -6.18 -12.14
CA SER A 364 -25.48 -4.87 -12.53
C SER A 364 -25.82 -4.56 -13.99
N GLY A 365 -26.20 -3.31 -14.26
CA GLY A 365 -26.53 -2.87 -15.62
C GLY A 365 -27.90 -3.28 -16.17
N THR A 366 -28.81 -3.84 -15.36
CA THR A 366 -30.17 -4.23 -15.82
C THR A 366 -31.18 -3.08 -15.89
N GLY A 367 -30.86 -1.92 -15.31
CA GLY A 367 -31.74 -0.75 -15.27
C GLY A 367 -32.55 -0.57 -13.97
N LYS A 368 -32.03 -1.06 -12.83
CA LYS A 368 -32.70 -0.93 -11.51
C LYS A 368 -33.08 0.52 -11.17
N GLU A 369 -32.22 1.48 -11.48
CA GLU A 369 -32.50 2.91 -11.25
C GLU A 369 -33.68 3.41 -12.09
N LEU A 370 -33.77 3.01 -13.38
CA LEU A 370 -34.91 3.36 -14.24
C LEU A 370 -36.22 2.81 -13.67
N VAL A 371 -36.20 1.58 -13.15
CA VAL A 371 -37.36 0.97 -12.50
C VAL A 371 -37.73 1.73 -11.22
N ALA A 372 -36.75 2.11 -10.40
CA ALA A 372 -37.00 2.89 -9.18
C ALA A 372 -37.64 4.26 -9.47
N GLN A 373 -37.14 4.97 -10.49
CA GLN A 373 -37.71 6.23 -10.94
C GLN A 373 -39.13 6.04 -11.50
N GLY A 374 -39.37 4.98 -12.27
CA GLY A 374 -40.70 4.66 -12.78
C GLY A 374 -41.71 4.34 -11.68
N ILE A 375 -41.30 3.61 -10.64
CA ILE A 375 -42.14 3.35 -9.46
C ILE A 375 -42.50 4.66 -8.76
N HIS A 376 -41.53 5.57 -8.61
CA HIS A 376 -41.76 6.89 -8.02
C HIS A 376 -42.76 7.72 -8.86
N MET A 377 -42.57 7.80 -10.18
CA MET A 377 -43.46 8.53 -11.09
C MET A 377 -44.89 7.97 -11.13
N ALA A 378 -45.03 6.65 -10.99
CA ALA A 378 -46.32 5.98 -10.96
C ALA A 378 -47.01 6.05 -9.58
N SER A 379 -46.39 6.71 -8.59
CA SER A 379 -46.91 6.81 -7.21
C SER A 379 -47.56 8.15 -6.92
N GLU A 380 -48.23 8.25 -5.77
CA GLU A 380 -48.78 9.50 -5.24
C GLU A 380 -47.70 10.57 -4.97
N ARG A 381 -46.42 10.16 -4.87
CA ARG A 381 -45.28 11.04 -4.59
C ARG A 381 -44.58 11.55 -5.87
N ARG A 382 -45.16 11.37 -7.07
CA ARG A 382 -44.53 11.70 -8.36
C ARG A 382 -44.05 13.16 -8.51
N ASP A 383 -44.68 14.07 -7.77
CA ASP A 383 -44.37 15.51 -7.79
C ASP A 383 -43.44 15.91 -6.64
N MET A 384 -43.10 14.97 -5.75
CA MET A 384 -42.20 15.14 -4.62
C MET A 384 -40.75 14.77 -4.99
N PRO A 385 -39.75 15.09 -4.14
CA PRO A 385 -38.36 14.80 -4.44
C PRO A 385 -38.09 13.30 -4.63
N PHE A 386 -37.28 12.96 -5.63
CA PHE A 386 -36.63 11.66 -5.76
C PHE A 386 -35.14 11.86 -5.53
N VAL A 387 -34.62 11.26 -4.46
CA VAL A 387 -33.21 11.37 -4.06
C VAL A 387 -32.57 9.99 -4.24
N ALA A 388 -31.46 9.91 -4.95
CA ALA A 388 -30.74 8.66 -5.21
C ALA A 388 -29.33 8.71 -4.63
N VAL A 389 -28.89 7.58 -4.07
CA VAL A 389 -27.52 7.39 -3.57
C VAL A 389 -27.05 5.96 -3.84
N ASN A 390 -25.81 5.82 -4.29
CA ASN A 390 -25.16 4.53 -4.45
C ASN A 390 -24.29 4.26 -3.20
N CYS A 391 -24.61 3.19 -2.47
CA CYS A 391 -23.96 2.87 -1.20
C CYS A 391 -22.53 2.34 -1.36
N ALA A 392 -22.16 1.81 -2.54
CA ALA A 392 -20.84 1.28 -2.80
C ALA A 392 -19.84 2.34 -3.29
N ALA A 393 -20.33 3.48 -3.77
CA ALA A 393 -19.50 4.54 -4.34
C ALA A 393 -18.81 5.44 -3.29
N LEU A 394 -19.20 5.33 -2.02
CA LEU A 394 -18.78 6.23 -0.94
C LEU A 394 -18.09 5.44 0.18
N SER A 395 -17.11 6.04 0.85
CA SER A 395 -16.57 5.50 2.10
C SER A 395 -17.63 5.53 3.20
N GLU A 396 -17.45 4.73 4.25
CA GLU A 396 -18.41 4.64 5.37
C GLU A 396 -18.73 6.01 6.00
N SER A 397 -17.69 6.80 6.32
CA SER A 397 -17.86 8.14 6.92
C SER A 397 -18.56 9.13 5.99
N LEU A 398 -18.27 9.07 4.69
CA LEU A 398 -18.93 9.92 3.71
C LEU A 398 -20.38 9.50 3.53
N LEU A 399 -20.66 8.20 3.39
CA LEU A 399 -22.01 7.66 3.27
C LEU A 399 -22.86 8.00 4.49
N GLU A 400 -22.29 7.92 5.70
CA GLU A 400 -22.95 8.34 6.94
C GLU A 400 -23.32 9.83 6.91
N SER A 401 -22.35 10.70 6.56
CA SER A 401 -22.55 12.14 6.50
C SER A 401 -23.52 12.58 5.39
N GLU A 402 -23.59 11.84 4.28
CA GLU A 402 -24.53 12.07 3.18
C GLU A 402 -25.94 11.61 3.59
N LEU A 403 -26.11 10.37 4.06
CA LEU A 403 -27.43 9.83 4.39
C LEU A 403 -28.12 10.58 5.53
N PHE A 404 -27.40 10.78 6.64
CA PHE A 404 -27.98 11.26 7.90
C PHE A 404 -27.70 12.72 8.18
N GLY A 405 -26.74 13.34 7.49
CA GLY A 405 -26.32 14.71 7.78
C GLY A 405 -25.52 14.81 9.07
N TYR A 406 -25.07 16.03 9.39
CA TYR A 406 -24.31 16.31 10.61
C TYR A 406 -24.59 17.71 11.13
N GLU A 407 -24.43 17.89 12.44
CA GLU A 407 -24.48 19.20 13.08
C GLU A 407 -23.14 19.94 13.03
N GLU A 408 -23.20 21.25 13.23
CA GLU A 408 -22.00 22.06 13.37
C GLU A 408 -21.15 21.52 14.54
N GLY A 409 -19.86 21.31 14.30
CA GLY A 409 -18.93 20.79 15.32
C GLY A 409 -19.00 19.28 15.55
N ALA A 410 -19.77 18.51 14.76
CA ALA A 410 -19.84 17.06 14.89
C ALA A 410 -18.50 16.32 14.66
N PHE A 411 -17.61 16.91 13.86
CA PHE A 411 -16.24 16.46 13.63
C PHE A 411 -15.37 17.63 13.14
N THR A 412 -14.05 17.48 13.17
CA THR A 412 -13.07 18.45 12.66
C THR A 412 -13.29 18.68 11.16
N GLY A 413 -13.66 19.91 10.75
CA GLY A 413 -14.02 20.23 9.36
C GLY A 413 -15.52 20.22 9.04
N ALA A 414 -16.41 20.00 10.02
CA ALA A 414 -17.84 20.22 9.84
C ALA A 414 -18.15 21.66 9.38
N ARG A 415 -18.98 21.81 8.35
CA ARG A 415 -19.40 23.14 7.86
C ARG A 415 -20.12 23.93 8.96
N LYS A 416 -19.84 25.24 9.04
CA LYS A 416 -20.65 26.18 9.83
C LYS A 416 -22.10 26.11 9.36
N GLY A 417 -23.04 25.85 10.27
CA GLY A 417 -24.45 25.57 9.99
C GLY A 417 -24.81 24.10 9.72
N GLY A 418 -23.85 23.17 9.82
CA GLY A 418 -24.06 21.73 9.60
C GLY A 418 -24.36 21.36 8.14
N LYS A 419 -24.84 20.13 7.93
CA LYS A 419 -25.26 19.62 6.63
C LYS A 419 -26.51 18.76 6.78
N ILE A 420 -27.53 19.05 5.98
CA ILE A 420 -28.74 18.21 5.89
C ILE A 420 -28.43 16.86 5.24
N GLY A 421 -28.99 15.79 5.79
CA GLY A 421 -28.87 14.45 5.21
C GLY A 421 -29.81 14.21 4.03
N LEU A 422 -29.52 13.19 3.23
CA LEU A 422 -30.36 12.77 2.10
C LEU A 422 -31.74 12.28 2.55
N PHE A 423 -31.87 11.71 3.75
CA PHE A 423 -33.20 11.38 4.29
C PHE A 423 -34.06 12.63 4.54
N GLU A 424 -33.46 13.70 5.06
CA GLU A 424 -34.16 14.98 5.25
C GLU A 424 -34.46 15.64 3.90
N ALA A 425 -33.52 15.59 2.95
CA ALA A 425 -33.73 16.10 1.59
C ALA A 425 -34.83 15.34 0.83
N ALA A 426 -35.04 14.06 1.15
CA ALA A 426 -36.10 13.21 0.59
C ALA A 426 -37.41 13.28 1.38
N HIS A 427 -37.56 14.20 2.33
CA HIS A 427 -38.77 14.32 3.15
C HIS A 427 -40.02 14.51 2.26
N ASN A 428 -41.08 13.74 2.55
CA ASN A 428 -42.29 13.56 1.73
C ASN A 428 -42.09 12.99 0.32
N GLY A 429 -40.84 12.73 -0.07
CA GLY A 429 -40.44 12.17 -1.35
C GLY A 429 -40.08 10.70 -1.29
N THR A 430 -39.15 10.28 -2.14
CA THR A 430 -38.63 8.92 -2.24
C THR A 430 -37.10 8.94 -2.18
N LEU A 431 -36.53 8.07 -1.36
CA LEU A 431 -35.09 7.80 -1.31
C LEU A 431 -34.80 6.47 -1.98
N PHE A 432 -33.95 6.50 -3.00
CA PHE A 432 -33.42 5.34 -3.70
C PHE A 432 -32.02 4.98 -3.19
N LEU A 433 -31.88 3.78 -2.63
CA LEU A 433 -30.63 3.22 -2.11
C LEU A 433 -30.13 2.16 -3.09
N ASP A 434 -29.19 2.52 -3.97
CA ASP A 434 -28.55 1.56 -4.86
C ASP A 434 -27.43 0.81 -4.12
N GLU A 435 -27.25 -0.46 -4.49
CA GLU A 435 -26.28 -1.38 -3.90
C GLU A 435 -26.35 -1.48 -2.36
N VAL A 436 -27.57 -1.57 -1.79
CA VAL A 436 -27.77 -1.63 -0.33
C VAL A 436 -27.07 -2.83 0.35
N GLY A 437 -26.78 -3.89 -0.41
CA GLY A 437 -26.03 -5.06 0.08
C GLY A 437 -24.55 -4.78 0.38
N GLU A 438 -24.03 -3.63 -0.04
CA GLU A 438 -22.66 -3.15 0.23
C GLU A 438 -22.61 -2.23 1.46
N MET A 439 -23.76 -1.92 2.09
CA MET A 439 -23.82 -1.00 3.21
C MET A 439 -23.09 -1.55 4.44
N PRO A 440 -22.17 -0.79 5.07
CA PRO A 440 -21.50 -1.20 6.30
C PRO A 440 -22.47 -1.55 7.44
N PRO A 441 -22.18 -2.56 8.29
CA PRO A 441 -23.09 -3.01 9.36
C PRO A 441 -23.51 -1.91 10.35
N SER A 442 -22.62 -0.94 10.62
CA SER A 442 -22.88 0.24 11.46
C SER A 442 -24.03 1.09 10.91
N LEU A 443 -24.04 1.33 9.60
CA LEU A 443 -25.05 2.12 8.91
C LEU A 443 -26.35 1.34 8.71
N GLN A 444 -26.28 0.01 8.58
CA GLN A 444 -27.47 -0.84 8.54
C GLN A 444 -28.34 -0.66 9.80
N ALA A 445 -27.72 -0.57 10.98
CA ALA A 445 -28.43 -0.34 12.24
C ALA A 445 -29.14 1.03 12.27
N ARG A 446 -28.51 2.07 11.70
CA ARG A 446 -29.12 3.40 11.60
C ARG A 446 -30.23 3.46 10.57
N LEU A 447 -30.03 2.86 9.39
CA LEU A 447 -31.06 2.73 8.37
C LEU A 447 -32.29 2.02 8.94
N LEU A 448 -32.10 0.93 9.69
CA LEU A 448 -33.18 0.23 10.37
C LEU A 448 -33.96 1.16 11.31
N ARG A 449 -33.27 1.97 12.12
CA ARG A 449 -33.92 2.95 13.01
C ARG A 449 -34.76 3.96 12.23
N VAL A 450 -34.25 4.49 11.11
CA VAL A 450 -35.01 5.42 10.26
C VAL A 450 -36.26 4.74 9.69
N LEU A 451 -36.15 3.50 9.20
CA LEU A 451 -37.28 2.74 8.64
C LEU A 451 -38.34 2.34 9.68
N GLN A 452 -37.96 2.23 10.95
CA GLN A 452 -38.85 1.86 12.06
C GLN A 452 -39.48 3.09 12.72
N ALA A 453 -38.65 4.01 13.21
CA ALA A 453 -39.06 5.19 13.97
C ALA A 453 -39.55 6.34 13.09
N ARG A 454 -39.19 6.34 11.79
CA ARG A 454 -39.44 7.47 10.87
C ARG A 454 -38.78 8.76 11.36
N GLU A 455 -37.60 8.62 11.94
CA GLU A 455 -36.82 9.70 12.50
C GLU A 455 -35.35 9.53 12.10
N VAL A 456 -34.67 10.65 11.87
CA VAL A 456 -33.25 10.71 11.49
C VAL A 456 -32.49 11.46 12.56
N LEU A 457 -31.43 10.85 13.07
CA LEU A 457 -30.50 11.51 13.98
C LEU A 457 -29.24 11.91 13.20
N ARG A 458 -28.97 13.21 13.11
CA ARG A 458 -27.75 13.72 12.48
C ARG A 458 -26.52 13.30 13.29
N VAL A 459 -25.37 13.19 12.62
CA VAL A 459 -24.11 12.93 13.32
C VAL A 459 -23.81 14.12 14.24
N GLY A 460 -23.57 13.85 15.52
CA GLY A 460 -23.33 14.85 16.57
C GLY A 460 -24.60 15.42 17.20
N ALA A 461 -25.79 15.20 16.63
CA ALA A 461 -27.05 15.67 17.19
C ALA A 461 -27.54 14.76 18.32
N THR A 462 -28.23 15.36 19.29
CA THR A 462 -28.93 14.64 20.37
C THR A 462 -30.43 14.49 20.11
N GLU A 463 -30.99 15.32 19.24
CA GLU A 463 -32.43 15.33 18.94
C GLU A 463 -32.73 14.68 17.58
N PRO A 464 -33.63 13.69 17.52
CA PRO A 464 -34.05 13.09 16.26
C PRO A 464 -35.03 13.98 15.50
N THR A 465 -34.89 14.04 14.17
CA THR A 465 -35.77 14.79 13.27
C THR A 465 -36.77 13.85 12.59
N PRO A 466 -38.09 14.07 12.70
CA PRO A 466 -39.08 13.22 12.04
C PRO A 466 -39.03 13.37 10.52
N VAL A 467 -39.05 12.24 9.81
CA VAL A 467 -39.01 12.20 8.34
C VAL A 467 -40.08 11.26 7.75
N ASN A 468 -40.73 11.69 6.67
CA ASN A 468 -41.68 10.87 5.93
C ASN A 468 -41.11 10.49 4.56
N VAL A 469 -40.30 9.41 4.52
CA VAL A 469 -39.59 9.00 3.30
C VAL A 469 -40.05 7.62 2.86
N ARG A 470 -40.38 7.49 1.56
CA ARG A 470 -40.55 6.18 0.92
C ARG A 470 -39.19 5.67 0.50
N VAL A 471 -38.84 4.44 0.85
CA VAL A 471 -37.54 3.86 0.48
C VAL A 471 -37.70 2.82 -0.62
N ILE A 472 -36.91 2.96 -1.68
CA ILE A 472 -36.70 1.94 -2.70
C ILE A 472 -35.23 1.53 -2.60
N ALA A 473 -34.96 0.26 -2.33
CA ALA A 473 -33.60 -0.26 -2.25
C ALA A 473 -33.31 -1.17 -3.44
N ALA A 474 -32.07 -1.21 -3.90
CA ALA A 474 -31.62 -2.07 -4.98
C ALA A 474 -30.36 -2.83 -4.59
N THR A 475 -30.23 -4.07 -5.07
CA THR A 475 -29.04 -4.89 -4.89
C THR A 475 -28.91 -5.93 -6.01
N HIS A 476 -27.67 -6.34 -6.28
CA HIS A 476 -27.35 -7.49 -7.11
C HIS A 476 -26.91 -8.72 -6.28
N ARG A 477 -26.68 -8.54 -4.97
CA ARG A 477 -26.21 -9.57 -4.05
C ARG A 477 -27.37 -10.34 -3.42
N ASP A 478 -27.12 -11.60 -3.05
CA ASP A 478 -28.04 -12.38 -2.23
C ASP A 478 -27.95 -11.91 -0.76
N LEU A 479 -28.94 -11.11 -0.35
CA LEU A 479 -29.00 -10.58 1.01
C LEU A 479 -29.21 -11.68 2.06
N LEU A 480 -29.89 -12.79 1.74
CA LEU A 480 -30.08 -13.88 2.70
C LEU A 480 -28.77 -14.63 2.93
N ALA A 481 -27.99 -14.86 1.87
CA ALA A 481 -26.63 -15.41 2.01
C ALA A 481 -25.75 -14.48 2.86
N HIS A 482 -25.81 -13.18 2.64
CA HIS A 482 -25.10 -12.18 3.44
C HIS A 482 -25.51 -12.16 4.91
N VAL A 483 -26.78 -12.42 5.20
CA VAL A 483 -27.25 -12.59 6.58
C VAL A 483 -26.61 -13.83 7.21
N GLY A 484 -26.56 -14.95 6.48
CA GLY A 484 -25.88 -16.16 6.94
C GLY A 484 -24.39 -15.97 7.23
N GLN A 485 -23.75 -15.03 6.54
CA GLN A 485 -22.33 -14.66 6.71
C GLN A 485 -22.11 -13.55 7.76
N GLY A 486 -23.16 -12.98 8.35
CA GLY A 486 -23.06 -11.86 9.29
C GLY A 486 -22.72 -10.51 8.66
N LEU A 487 -22.75 -10.39 7.33
CA LEU A 487 -22.48 -9.16 6.59
C LEU A 487 -23.72 -8.26 6.44
N PHE A 488 -24.91 -8.83 6.60
CA PHE A 488 -26.17 -8.09 6.54
C PHE A 488 -27.08 -8.48 7.70
N ARG A 489 -27.84 -7.52 8.23
CA ARG A 489 -28.73 -7.79 9.35
C ARG A 489 -30.08 -8.37 8.89
N LEU A 490 -30.51 -9.43 9.57
CA LEU A 490 -31.78 -10.10 9.27
C LEU A 490 -33.01 -9.19 9.48
N ASP A 491 -32.97 -8.35 10.52
CA ASP A 491 -34.05 -7.41 10.84
C ASP A 491 -34.24 -6.33 9.76
N LEU A 492 -33.14 -5.77 9.25
CA LEU A 492 -33.14 -4.85 8.13
C LEU A 492 -33.61 -5.51 6.84
N TYR A 493 -33.19 -6.75 6.57
CA TYR A 493 -33.63 -7.51 5.39
C TYR A 493 -35.15 -7.58 5.33
N TYR A 494 -35.82 -7.99 6.41
CA TYR A 494 -37.28 -8.08 6.43
C TYR A 494 -37.96 -6.72 6.32
N ARG A 495 -37.32 -5.64 6.77
CA ARG A 495 -37.86 -4.28 6.65
C ARG A 495 -37.71 -3.68 5.24
N LEU A 496 -36.70 -4.11 4.49
CA LEU A 496 -36.50 -3.71 3.10
C LEU A 496 -37.30 -4.58 2.12
N ASN A 497 -37.39 -5.88 2.39
CA ASN A 497 -38.05 -6.87 1.54
C ASN A 497 -39.56 -6.98 1.81
N ILE A 498 -40.28 -5.86 1.85
CA ILE A 498 -41.74 -5.87 1.97
C ILE A 498 -42.39 -6.11 0.60
N LEU A 499 -41.99 -5.33 -0.40
CA LEU A 499 -42.37 -5.55 -1.80
C LEU A 499 -41.12 -5.88 -2.60
N ARG A 500 -41.09 -7.04 -3.24
CA ARG A 500 -39.95 -7.52 -4.04
C ARG A 500 -40.24 -7.36 -5.52
N VAL A 501 -39.27 -6.84 -6.26
CA VAL A 501 -39.32 -6.74 -7.72
C VAL A 501 -38.02 -7.29 -8.29
N ASP A 502 -38.11 -8.40 -9.02
CA ASP A 502 -36.96 -8.98 -9.71
C ASP A 502 -36.81 -8.34 -11.10
N VAL A 503 -35.67 -7.69 -11.35
CA VAL A 503 -35.33 -7.02 -12.61
C VAL A 503 -34.59 -8.02 -13.52
N PRO A 504 -35.19 -8.42 -14.65
CA PRO A 504 -34.65 -9.49 -15.48
C PRO A 504 -33.34 -9.07 -16.18
N PRO A 505 -32.34 -9.98 -16.22
CA PRO A 505 -31.13 -9.74 -17.00
C PRO A 505 -31.44 -9.74 -18.50
N LEU A 506 -30.57 -9.11 -19.29
CA LEU A 506 -30.77 -8.91 -20.73
C LEU A 506 -30.89 -10.25 -21.48
N ARG A 507 -30.15 -11.27 -21.05
CA ARG A 507 -30.26 -12.65 -21.59
C ARG A 507 -31.61 -13.32 -21.40
N ALA A 508 -32.42 -12.87 -20.43
CA ALA A 508 -33.79 -13.37 -20.22
C ALA A 508 -34.82 -12.62 -21.10
N ARG A 509 -34.39 -11.58 -21.82
CA ARG A 509 -35.22 -10.72 -22.68
C ARG A 509 -34.51 -10.35 -23.98
N LEU A 510 -33.89 -11.33 -24.63
CA LEU A 510 -33.15 -11.15 -25.89
C LEU A 510 -34.00 -10.51 -27.00
N ALA A 511 -35.31 -10.78 -27.03
CA ALA A 511 -36.25 -10.18 -27.99
C ALA A 511 -36.32 -8.64 -27.88
N ASP A 512 -35.97 -8.07 -26.72
CA ASP A 512 -36.00 -6.63 -26.49
C ASP A 512 -34.72 -5.93 -26.97
N ILE A 513 -33.65 -6.67 -27.27
CA ILE A 513 -32.34 -6.11 -27.65
C ILE A 513 -32.44 -5.23 -28.89
N ASP A 514 -33.25 -5.60 -29.89
CA ASP A 514 -33.39 -4.80 -31.12
C ASP A 514 -33.94 -3.40 -30.81
N VAL A 515 -35.03 -3.33 -30.04
CA VAL A 515 -35.65 -2.06 -29.64
C VAL A 515 -34.70 -1.25 -28.77
N ILE A 516 -34.06 -1.87 -27.77
CA ILE A 516 -33.10 -1.21 -26.89
C ILE A 516 -31.92 -0.66 -27.69
N ALA A 517 -31.34 -1.47 -28.60
CA ALA A 517 -30.16 -1.09 -29.37
C ALA A 517 -30.44 0.08 -30.31
N ARG A 518 -31.61 0.11 -30.97
CA ARG A 518 -32.03 1.23 -31.81
C ARG A 518 -32.21 2.51 -31.01
N THR A 519 -32.89 2.43 -29.86
CA THR A 519 -33.11 3.61 -29.01
C THR A 519 -31.80 4.16 -28.47
N LEU A 520 -30.91 3.30 -27.95
CA LEU A 520 -29.58 3.72 -27.48
C LEU A 520 -28.73 4.26 -28.63
N GLY A 521 -28.78 3.64 -29.80
CA GLY A 521 -28.10 4.12 -31.01
C GLY A 521 -28.51 5.55 -31.36
N HIS A 522 -29.82 5.83 -31.43
CA HIS A 522 -30.32 7.19 -31.67
C HIS A 522 -29.87 8.20 -30.60
N GLN A 523 -29.82 7.80 -29.33
CA GLN A 523 -29.35 8.66 -28.24
C GLN A 523 -27.86 8.99 -28.39
N VAL A 524 -27.03 7.99 -28.70
CA VAL A 524 -25.60 8.16 -28.94
C VAL A 524 -25.35 9.04 -30.16
N CYS A 525 -26.05 8.80 -31.28
CA CYS A 525 -25.93 9.62 -32.49
C CYS A 525 -26.25 11.09 -32.22
N ARG A 526 -27.32 11.38 -31.48
CA ARG A 526 -27.66 12.76 -31.07
C ARG A 526 -26.56 13.39 -30.21
N ARG A 527 -26.00 12.63 -29.26
CA ARG A 527 -24.93 13.09 -28.37
C ARG A 527 -23.62 13.36 -29.09
N LEU A 528 -23.30 12.56 -30.12
CA LEU A 528 -22.06 12.65 -30.90
C LEU A 528 -22.20 13.44 -32.21
N HIS A 529 -23.39 14.00 -32.49
CA HIS A 529 -23.72 14.68 -33.75
C HIS A 529 -23.42 13.82 -35.01
N LEU A 530 -23.67 12.51 -34.91
CA LEU A 530 -23.46 11.55 -35.99
C LEU A 530 -24.78 11.26 -36.71
N ASP A 531 -24.68 10.88 -37.99
CA ASP A 531 -25.82 10.39 -38.77
C ASP A 531 -26.27 9.01 -38.23
N PRO A 532 -27.53 8.87 -37.78
CA PRO A 532 -28.09 7.59 -37.33
C PRO A 532 -28.00 6.48 -38.38
N ASP A 533 -28.13 6.82 -39.66
CA ASP A 533 -28.20 5.85 -40.74
C ASP A 533 -26.83 5.24 -41.08
N ALA A 534 -25.73 5.95 -40.76
CA ALA A 534 -24.36 5.53 -41.07
C ALA A 534 -23.93 4.26 -40.32
N ALA A 535 -24.49 4.01 -39.13
CA ALA A 535 -24.14 2.87 -38.28
C ALA A 535 -25.19 1.75 -38.28
N GLN A 536 -26.29 1.93 -39.01
CA GLN A 536 -27.41 1.00 -39.05
C GLN A 536 -27.02 -0.44 -39.47
N PRO A 537 -26.10 -0.66 -40.44
CA PRO A 537 -25.62 -2.01 -40.76
C PRO A 537 -24.88 -2.70 -39.61
N LEU A 538 -24.10 -1.95 -38.82
CA LEU A 538 -23.37 -2.47 -37.65
C LEU A 538 -24.31 -2.79 -36.49
N LEU A 539 -25.31 -1.93 -36.24
CA LEU A 539 -26.38 -2.21 -35.27
C LEU A 539 -27.16 -3.47 -35.63
N ALA A 540 -27.53 -3.64 -36.90
CA ALA A 540 -28.22 -4.84 -37.36
C ALA A 540 -27.37 -6.10 -37.19
N ALA A 541 -26.06 -6.01 -37.44
CA ALA A 541 -25.13 -7.11 -37.20
C ALA A 541 -25.00 -7.44 -35.70
N LEU A 542 -24.97 -6.43 -34.83
CA LEU A 542 -24.95 -6.60 -33.37
C LEU A 542 -26.20 -7.32 -32.88
N VAL A 543 -27.38 -6.87 -33.30
CA VAL A 543 -28.67 -7.49 -32.94
C VAL A 543 -28.73 -8.94 -33.41
N ALA A 544 -28.23 -9.24 -34.61
CA ALA A 544 -28.17 -10.61 -35.13
C ALA A 544 -27.22 -11.51 -34.32
N GLN A 545 -26.13 -10.96 -33.78
CA GLN A 545 -25.18 -11.71 -32.97
C GLN A 545 -25.61 -11.84 -31.49
N ALA A 546 -26.50 -10.97 -31.02
CA ALA A 546 -26.92 -10.88 -29.63
C ALA A 546 -27.35 -12.21 -28.96
N PRO A 547 -28.04 -13.15 -29.63
CA PRO A 547 -28.43 -14.43 -29.02
C PRO A 547 -27.25 -15.36 -28.66
N HIS A 548 -26.06 -15.10 -29.20
CA HIS A 548 -24.87 -15.93 -29.00
C HIS A 548 -23.96 -15.41 -27.88
N HIS A 549 -24.38 -14.36 -27.16
CA HIS A 549 -23.64 -13.75 -26.07
C HIS A 549 -24.40 -13.84 -24.75
N THR A 550 -23.69 -13.95 -23.63
CA THR A 550 -24.29 -14.12 -22.29
C THR A 550 -24.69 -12.80 -21.63
N TRP A 551 -24.21 -11.67 -22.14
CA TRP A 551 -24.50 -10.31 -21.67
C TRP A 551 -24.23 -10.08 -20.17
N PRO A 552 -23.01 -10.36 -19.66
CA PRO A 552 -22.68 -10.23 -18.24
C PRO A 552 -22.85 -8.79 -17.71
N GLY A 553 -22.67 -7.77 -18.55
CA GLY A 553 -22.88 -6.36 -18.17
C GLY A 553 -24.26 -5.81 -18.55
N ASN A 554 -25.19 -6.67 -19.01
CA ASN A 554 -26.57 -6.34 -19.34
C ASN A 554 -26.68 -5.11 -20.28
N VAL A 555 -27.58 -4.16 -19.99
CA VAL A 555 -27.83 -2.99 -20.85
C VAL A 555 -26.65 -2.03 -20.86
N ARG A 556 -25.87 -1.96 -19.77
CA ARG A 556 -24.66 -1.12 -19.71
C ARG A 556 -23.57 -1.62 -20.67
N GLU A 557 -23.41 -2.93 -20.80
CA GLU A 557 -22.54 -3.53 -21.81
C GLU A 557 -23.05 -3.21 -23.21
N LEU A 558 -24.34 -3.41 -23.48
CA LEU A 558 -24.95 -3.09 -24.78
C LEU A 558 -24.75 -1.62 -25.17
N GLU A 559 -24.96 -0.67 -24.25
CA GLU A 559 -24.72 0.76 -24.46
C GLU A 559 -23.26 1.04 -24.83
N ASN A 560 -22.30 0.48 -24.09
CA ASN A 560 -20.87 0.64 -24.36
C ASN A 560 -20.48 0.09 -25.73
N LEU A 561 -21.05 -1.06 -26.14
CA LEU A 561 -20.80 -1.65 -27.45
C LEU A 561 -21.35 -0.76 -28.57
N ILE A 562 -22.58 -0.25 -28.41
CA ILE A 562 -23.20 0.67 -29.37
C ILE A 562 -22.38 1.96 -29.48
N GLU A 563 -21.98 2.56 -28.37
CA GLU A 563 -21.16 3.76 -28.38
C GLU A 563 -19.85 3.56 -29.14
N ARG A 564 -19.19 2.42 -28.91
CA ARG A 564 -17.99 2.04 -29.64
C ARG A 564 -18.26 1.90 -31.14
N LEU A 565 -19.32 1.18 -31.53
CA LEU A 565 -19.70 1.01 -32.94
C LEU A 565 -19.96 2.36 -33.62
N MET A 566 -20.67 3.27 -32.94
CA MET A 566 -20.98 4.61 -33.46
C MET A 566 -19.71 5.44 -33.69
N ALA A 567 -18.75 5.38 -32.76
CA ALA A 567 -17.47 6.09 -32.89
C ALA A 567 -16.66 5.65 -34.13
N TYR A 568 -16.74 4.37 -34.51
CA TYR A 568 -16.04 3.84 -35.69
C TYR A 568 -16.88 3.91 -36.98
N ALA A 569 -18.21 4.08 -36.89
CA ALA A 569 -19.11 4.08 -38.05
C ALA A 569 -18.84 5.22 -39.05
N ALA A 570 -18.38 6.39 -38.58
CA ALA A 570 -18.14 7.55 -39.42
C ALA A 570 -17.00 7.35 -40.46
N ALA A 571 -16.03 6.48 -40.17
CA ALA A 571 -14.91 6.21 -41.07
C ALA A 571 -15.25 5.21 -42.19
N ASP A 572 -16.26 4.36 -41.98
CA ASP A 572 -16.51 3.16 -42.79
C ASP A 572 -17.89 3.17 -43.50
N ALA A 573 -18.69 4.22 -43.31
CA ALA A 573 -20.08 4.33 -43.77
C ALA A 573 -20.36 3.87 -45.22
N PRO A 574 -19.58 4.25 -46.26
CA PRO A 574 -19.86 3.83 -47.63
C PRO A 574 -19.53 2.35 -47.92
N MET A 575 -18.64 1.72 -47.14
CA MET A 575 -18.27 0.30 -47.28
C MET A 575 -19.30 -0.61 -46.58
N LEU A 576 -19.81 -0.18 -45.42
CA LEU A 576 -20.73 -0.95 -44.58
C LEU A 576 -22.16 -1.02 -45.13
N ALA A 577 -22.58 -0.03 -45.93
CA ALA A 577 -23.92 0.04 -46.50
C ALA A 577 -24.20 -0.99 -47.62
N ARG A 578 -23.15 -1.63 -48.19
CA ARG A 578 -23.28 -2.46 -49.40
C ARG A 578 -23.19 -3.97 -49.16
N ASP A 579 -22.70 -4.41 -48.00
CA ASP A 579 -22.47 -5.83 -47.73
C ASP A 579 -22.67 -6.20 -46.24
N ARG A 580 -23.58 -7.14 -45.98
CA ARG A 580 -23.86 -7.67 -44.63
C ARG A 580 -22.67 -8.47 -44.09
N ALA A 581 -21.90 -9.15 -44.94
CA ALA A 581 -20.70 -9.87 -44.54
C ALA A 581 -19.58 -8.89 -44.14
N ALA A 582 -19.42 -7.78 -44.87
CA ALA A 582 -18.53 -6.69 -44.47
C ALA A 582 -18.91 -6.10 -43.10
N ALA A 583 -20.20 -5.87 -42.84
CA ALA A 583 -20.67 -5.39 -41.53
C ALA A 583 -20.38 -6.39 -40.40
N GLN A 584 -20.58 -7.70 -40.62
CA GLN A 584 -20.23 -8.73 -39.64
C GLN A 584 -18.72 -8.84 -39.39
N SER A 585 -17.91 -8.78 -40.45
CA SER A 585 -16.45 -8.78 -40.34
C SER A 585 -15.95 -7.57 -39.55
N ARG A 586 -16.53 -6.39 -39.83
CA ARG A 586 -16.18 -5.16 -39.12
C ARG A 586 -16.62 -5.18 -37.65
N LEU A 587 -17.81 -5.72 -37.37
CA LEU A 587 -18.28 -5.95 -36.00
C LEU A 587 -17.30 -6.84 -35.22
N ARG A 588 -16.79 -7.92 -35.82
CA ARG A 588 -15.76 -8.78 -35.20
C ARG A 588 -14.46 -8.05 -34.88
N GLN A 589 -14.08 -7.07 -35.71
CA GLN A 589 -12.87 -6.27 -35.46
C GLN A 589 -13.06 -5.25 -34.34
N ILE A 590 -14.24 -4.60 -34.29
CA ILE A 590 -14.53 -3.55 -33.30
C ILE A 590 -14.89 -4.16 -31.92
N VAL A 591 -15.55 -5.31 -31.94
CA VAL A 591 -16.09 -5.99 -30.76
C VAL A 591 -15.76 -7.48 -30.79
N PRO A 592 -14.47 -7.87 -30.72
CA PRO A 592 -14.08 -9.28 -30.73
C PRO A 592 -14.65 -10.07 -29.53
N GLU A 593 -14.89 -9.40 -28.40
CA GLU A 593 -15.45 -10.00 -27.19
C GLU A 593 -16.87 -10.60 -27.39
N LEU A 594 -17.61 -10.14 -28.39
CA LEU A 594 -18.93 -10.66 -28.73
C LEU A 594 -18.88 -12.01 -29.51
N PHE A 595 -17.69 -12.40 -29.97
CA PHE A 595 -17.44 -13.61 -30.76
C PHE A 595 -16.48 -14.59 -30.12
N ALA A 596 -15.86 -14.21 -29.00
CA ALA A 596 -15.11 -15.14 -28.19
C ALA A 596 -16.09 -16.18 -27.63
N ALA A 597 -16.06 -17.40 -28.18
CA ALA A 597 -16.69 -18.54 -27.53
C ALA A 597 -16.17 -18.59 -26.09
N THR A 598 -17.07 -18.82 -25.14
CA THR A 598 -16.75 -19.09 -23.75
C THR A 598 -16.09 -20.46 -23.62
N ASP A 599 -14.93 -20.64 -24.26
CA ASP A 599 -13.97 -21.72 -23.97
C ASP A 599 -13.06 -21.29 -22.81
N GLY A 600 -13.71 -20.83 -21.74
CA GLY A 600 -13.08 -20.50 -20.48
C GLY A 600 -14.02 -20.97 -19.38
N GLU A 601 -13.60 -22.00 -18.66
CA GLU A 601 -14.30 -22.56 -17.52
C GLU A 601 -14.96 -21.50 -16.62
N PRO A 602 -16.14 -21.78 -16.03
CA PRO A 602 -16.59 -21.09 -14.83
C PRO A 602 -15.74 -21.57 -13.64
N GLN A 603 -14.45 -21.27 -13.63
CA GLN A 603 -13.53 -21.59 -12.53
C GLN A 603 -12.71 -20.35 -12.18
N ARG A 604 -13.35 -19.43 -11.47
CA ARG A 604 -12.72 -18.55 -10.45
C ARG A 604 -13.68 -17.78 -9.56
N ALA A 605 -14.98 -18.10 -9.60
CA ALA A 605 -15.92 -17.78 -8.53
C ALA A 605 -16.36 -19.09 -7.88
N GLU A 606 -15.94 -19.26 -6.61
CA GLU A 606 -16.40 -20.26 -5.64
C GLU A 606 -16.03 -21.73 -5.88
N ARG A 607 -14.93 -22.15 -5.25
CA ARG A 607 -14.79 -23.53 -4.76
C ARG A 607 -15.86 -23.78 -3.69
N LEU A 608 -17.01 -24.30 -4.09
CA LEU A 608 -17.90 -25.06 -3.21
C LEU A 608 -17.55 -26.54 -3.34
N LEU A 609 -17.18 -27.17 -2.22
CA LEU A 609 -17.10 -28.62 -2.09
C LEU A 609 -18.53 -29.21 -2.14
N PRO A 610 -18.71 -30.45 -2.63
CA PRO A 610 -20.03 -31.00 -2.86
C PRO A 610 -20.65 -31.52 -1.56
N VAL A 611 -21.91 -31.16 -1.30
CA VAL A 611 -22.78 -31.97 -0.45
C VAL A 611 -23.97 -32.39 -1.30
N ALA A 612 -23.92 -33.62 -1.80
CA ALA A 612 -25.07 -34.33 -2.30
C ALA A 612 -25.67 -35.16 -1.16
N GLY A 613 -26.96 -34.91 -0.87
CA GLY A 613 -27.83 -35.72 -0.02
C GLY A 613 -29.29 -35.32 -0.30
N PRO A 614 -30.23 -36.27 -0.47
CA PRO A 614 -31.44 -36.06 -1.26
C PRO A 614 -32.50 -35.21 -0.56
N ILE A 615 -33.21 -34.41 -1.35
CA ILE A 615 -34.41 -33.68 -0.95
C ILE A 615 -35.58 -34.67 -0.87
N VAL A 616 -36.23 -34.73 0.29
CA VAL A 616 -37.57 -35.35 0.46
C VAL A 616 -38.54 -34.24 0.90
N PRO A 617 -39.77 -34.15 0.37
CA PRO A 617 -40.70 -33.08 0.68
C PRO A 617 -41.32 -33.23 2.07
N VAL A 618 -41.52 -32.12 2.76
CA VAL A 618 -42.14 -32.07 4.09
C VAL A 618 -43.67 -32.13 3.97
N ALA A 619 -44.28 -33.18 4.51
CA ALA A 619 -45.68 -33.14 4.95
C ALA A 619 -45.94 -34.03 6.18
N SER A 620 -46.30 -33.35 7.28
CA SER A 620 -47.23 -33.76 8.33
C SER A 620 -46.80 -34.69 9.49
N PHE A 621 -47.31 -34.30 10.67
CA PHE A 621 -47.54 -35.03 11.94
C PHE A 621 -46.39 -35.33 12.92
N ALA A 622 -46.38 -34.49 13.97
CA ALA A 622 -46.59 -34.81 15.39
C ALA A 622 -45.75 -35.88 16.13
N ARG A 623 -45.23 -35.41 17.28
CA ARG A 623 -44.94 -36.09 18.56
C ARG A 623 -43.87 -37.20 18.56
N GLY A 624 -42.74 -36.88 19.20
CA GLY A 624 -41.84 -37.91 19.74
C GLY A 624 -40.43 -37.41 20.09
N GLN A 625 -40.30 -36.79 21.27
CA GLN A 625 -39.15 -36.76 22.19
C GLN A 625 -37.67 -36.81 21.70
N ARG A 626 -36.89 -35.87 22.26
CA ARG A 626 -35.43 -35.86 22.57
C ARG A 626 -34.48 -35.60 21.38
N ALA A 627 -33.44 -34.76 21.44
CA ALA A 627 -32.74 -34.13 22.57
C ALA A 627 -32.13 -32.76 22.18
N ARG A 628 -31.85 -31.98 23.23
CA ARG A 628 -31.41 -30.58 23.29
C ARG A 628 -30.00 -30.36 22.72
N ALA A 629 -29.81 -29.27 21.97
CA ALA A 629 -28.52 -28.58 21.84
C ALA A 629 -28.68 -27.16 22.40
N GLY A 630 -28.11 -26.96 23.58
CA GLY A 630 -28.34 -25.80 24.44
C GLY A 630 -28.11 -26.17 25.90
N ALA A 631 -26.90 -26.62 26.23
CA ALA A 631 -26.44 -26.76 27.60
C ALA A 631 -24.92 -26.55 27.65
N ALA A 632 -24.47 -25.72 28.58
CA ALA A 632 -23.07 -25.56 28.92
C ALA A 632 -22.46 -26.94 29.27
N ALA A 633 -21.30 -27.27 28.70
CA ALA A 633 -20.59 -28.50 29.01
C ALA A 633 -20.20 -28.54 30.50
N SER A 634 -20.39 -29.68 31.16
CA SER A 634 -20.03 -29.87 32.56
C SER A 634 -18.51 -29.86 32.75
N PRO A 635 -17.98 -29.33 33.87
CA PRO A 635 -16.57 -29.47 34.28
C PRO A 635 -15.99 -30.88 34.16
N ALA A 636 -16.81 -31.91 34.35
CA ALA A 636 -16.39 -33.30 34.27
C ALA A 636 -16.12 -33.75 32.81
N ASP A 637 -16.89 -33.23 31.85
CA ASP A 637 -16.77 -33.58 30.43
C ASP A 637 -15.49 -33.00 29.83
N VAL A 638 -15.11 -31.79 30.26
CA VAL A 638 -13.87 -31.13 29.84
C VAL A 638 -12.63 -31.89 30.32
N ARG A 639 -12.64 -32.40 31.57
CA ARG A 639 -11.52 -33.20 32.10
C ARG A 639 -11.39 -34.57 31.43
N ALA A 640 -12.51 -35.24 31.16
CA ALA A 640 -12.50 -36.53 30.48
C ALA A 640 -11.92 -36.42 29.07
N VAL A 641 -12.28 -35.37 28.33
CA VAL A 641 -11.71 -35.10 26.99
C VAL A 641 -10.22 -34.74 27.09
N LEU A 642 -9.80 -33.96 28.09
CA LEU A 642 -8.39 -33.62 28.27
C LEU A 642 -7.53 -34.85 28.59
N GLN A 643 -8.04 -35.79 29.39
CA GLN A 643 -7.37 -37.06 29.69
C GLN A 643 -7.31 -37.98 28.47
N ALA A 644 -8.39 -38.06 27.68
CA ALA A 644 -8.42 -38.82 26.44
C ALA A 644 -7.42 -38.28 25.39
N CYS A 645 -7.15 -36.97 25.41
CA CYS A 645 -6.14 -36.30 24.58
C CYS A 645 -4.74 -36.27 25.22
N ASN A 646 -4.46 -37.07 26.25
CA ASN A 646 -3.16 -37.12 26.95
C ASN A 646 -2.63 -35.73 27.41
N GLY A 647 -3.54 -34.81 27.77
CA GLY A 647 -3.18 -33.46 28.19
C GLY A 647 -2.93 -32.46 27.05
N ASP A 648 -3.08 -32.86 25.79
CA ASP A 648 -2.98 -31.95 24.64
C ASP A 648 -4.22 -31.04 24.55
N ARG A 649 -4.03 -29.79 24.98
CA ARG A 649 -5.07 -28.75 25.02
C ARG A 649 -5.55 -28.32 23.63
N GLN A 650 -4.77 -28.56 22.57
CA GLN A 650 -5.18 -28.21 21.22
C GLN A 650 -6.18 -29.22 20.67
N GLN A 651 -5.85 -30.52 20.78
CA GLN A 651 -6.77 -31.58 20.36
C GLN A 651 -8.06 -31.60 21.17
N ALA A 652 -7.98 -31.33 22.48
CA ALA A 652 -9.16 -31.26 23.33
C ALA A 652 -10.11 -30.10 22.95
N ALA A 653 -9.57 -28.95 22.52
CA ALA A 653 -10.38 -27.81 22.08
C ALA A 653 -11.09 -28.11 20.76
N GLU A 654 -10.41 -28.77 19.83
CA GLU A 654 -10.97 -29.21 18.56
C GLU A 654 -12.08 -30.26 18.75
N GLN A 655 -11.87 -31.25 19.61
CA GLN A 655 -12.91 -32.27 19.92
C GLN A 655 -14.16 -31.67 20.59
N LEU A 656 -13.98 -30.63 21.42
CA LEU A 656 -15.09 -29.94 22.07
C LEU A 656 -15.75 -28.89 21.16
N GLY A 657 -15.20 -28.62 19.97
CA GLY A 657 -15.72 -27.60 19.05
C GLY A 657 -15.61 -26.18 19.60
N ILE A 658 -14.65 -25.91 20.48
CA ILE A 658 -14.45 -24.61 21.13
C ILE A 658 -13.05 -24.07 20.88
N SER A 659 -12.85 -22.76 21.06
CA SER A 659 -11.53 -22.15 20.93
C SER A 659 -10.62 -22.53 22.11
N ARG A 660 -9.28 -22.54 21.89
CA ARG A 660 -8.27 -22.77 22.96
C ARG A 660 -8.42 -21.81 24.14
N THR A 661 -8.81 -20.56 23.88
CA THR A 661 -9.04 -19.54 24.92
C THR A 661 -10.29 -19.83 25.73
N THR A 662 -11.35 -20.36 25.11
CA THR A 662 -12.56 -20.84 25.83
C THR A 662 -12.23 -22.06 26.71
N LEU A 663 -11.49 -23.04 26.18
CA LEU A 663 -11.05 -24.21 26.93
C LEU A 663 -10.18 -23.84 28.14
N TRP A 664 -9.24 -22.91 27.97
CA TRP A 664 -8.40 -22.42 29.07
C TRP A 664 -9.20 -21.73 30.17
N ARG A 665 -10.25 -20.97 29.80
CA ARG A 665 -11.13 -20.31 30.77
C ARG A 665 -11.93 -21.33 31.59
N TRP A 666 -12.44 -22.37 30.94
CA TRP A 666 -13.15 -23.46 31.61
C TRP A 666 -12.24 -24.28 32.52
N LEU A 667 -11.01 -24.58 32.10
CA LEU A 667 -10.04 -25.28 32.97
C LEU A 667 -9.69 -24.46 34.22
N ARG A 668 -9.58 -23.13 34.12
CA ARG A 668 -9.35 -22.24 35.28
C ARG A 668 -10.55 -22.11 36.22
N GLU A 669 -11.77 -22.25 35.73
CA GLU A 669 -12.97 -22.29 36.59
C GLU A 669 -13.08 -23.62 37.37
N VAL A 670 -12.34 -24.66 36.92
CA VAL A 670 -12.43 -26.04 37.42
C VAL A 670 -11.23 -26.44 38.29
N GLU A 671 -10.14 -25.67 38.29
CA GLU A 671 -8.97 -25.81 39.17
C GLU A 671 -8.83 -24.58 40.08
N PRO A 672 -9.07 -24.68 41.40
CA PRO A 672 -8.74 -23.59 42.31
C PRO A 672 -7.22 -23.41 42.40
N PRO A 673 -6.72 -22.18 42.69
CA PRO A 673 -5.29 -21.94 42.82
C PRO A 673 -4.77 -22.74 44.02
N THR A 674 -3.90 -23.71 43.77
CA THR A 674 -3.05 -24.28 44.81
C THR A 674 -2.12 -23.17 45.28
N GLY A 675 -2.46 -22.58 46.43
CA GLY A 675 -1.54 -21.75 47.22
C GLY A 675 -0.28 -22.54 47.54
N GLY A 676 0.86 -21.86 47.43
CA GLY A 676 2.18 -22.49 47.42
C GLY A 676 2.65 -23.06 48.75
N ALA A 677 3.70 -23.88 48.68
CA ALA A 677 4.70 -24.03 49.72
C ALA A 677 5.99 -24.64 49.13
N ARG A 678 7.06 -23.85 49.25
CA ARG A 678 8.50 -24.14 49.05
C ARG A 678 9.05 -24.23 47.63
#